data_AF-A0A373J6S9-F1
#
_entry.id   AF-A0A373J6S9-F1
#
_cell.length_a   1.000
_cell.length_b   1.000
_cell.length_c   1.000
_cell.angle_alpha   90.00
_cell.angle_beta   90.00
_cell.angle_gamma   90.00
#
_symmetry.space_group_name_H-M   'P 1'
#
loop_
_entity.id
_entity.type
_entity.pdbx_description
1 polymer ?
#
loop_
_entity_poly.entity_id
_entity_poly.type
_entity_poly.pdbx_seq_one_letter_code
_entity_poly.pdbx_strand_id
1 'polypeptide(L)'
;MKKKKEKFRQPKQKKHRNHHLRFLTKLILLLLFVAVGMGFYYSYQLFFIPVHQEVKNEDKGLTKEQKEVKQEREELEKQEQENRTSIDYIADGSQEKDESVGKISDESDALNALKALQGELGIADVQEEYRFSEVKELEDLTVYEMQQYYEGIEVYGRSLMVSVDESGNLQSVNGTYEQPSNVAVEPEIQEYDAQEAVEAYLKENEENADSESSESSYSLQSQGYVICFNENNVAEAGYLFFVVMGPQNTPVQQIFVSGKTGEILADNSLILTEKVSGTLQGQKSSQTLDYDKQGDEFKLWDEERNIQVYRTTSSEFLNVYVNCDEIQWKTGETPDAGAVDTLANLQKAYDYYKDTFGRDGITDDKNVKLDAIVGIQNVREGNEVTDFRDNAAMSGTDTMLIGQKTDGSATYAAELDVMGHEFNHGVVNGMSTLLQGVYSDNNARQRSSQLAMGEGLADIFGEFVEDYSDDGKYNGSCSWTNPVRSMNNRTDILNHNGILQAKDFQDGTTDCHQGASLISYPTYLMATGVDGDSKKAISDTKQLASMWYTVISQTSSATGFKEIRQLMESRALGLVSMGHLTNDQVEGVIDAFDEVAIEPTYDYCLTDDSEVIVYGENNKPYDNYRIQVSRRFGEEVLNEEVKSKKLNLKLDAGIYNVLLTDLNNEDLTKEFTLIVNDAKKGQDIYQKQAKVMTQFGANVRDVVLTLDVSGSMGGTPIEETKEAAQKFIDTVYEKSPQTRISIITYSSDAQKVVDFTNDKAKLKNAVSGIYSGGGTNIEAGLKNAYKLIKDEESLKKIVVLMSDGEPTEGKQKDGSYREPILSMANKMKQDNLMVYTLGFFHNLEGENLGECRQLMADIASEGYHYEVSSADSIQFVFDDIAQQVSGGEYVYIKIACPVDVTVQKDGEVLRSEKENQNIRTGFGTLSFDGEKDEIKILRLKKDQNYEICINGTGEGEMDYSIGFVDEDGTYSDMRNFEKIPVTKEMLAVTDTKEGKKTTLQVDENGDGRFEKIYSAKKNSTAVEVSKENQKKVLVAIGIVVLLWMISKARAVLKRAKSNRYCKYCGNKITKEMKFCGECGSPVEIQPLFFEKHAKESKGKRKVKLALMGLLLLFCVSETMIYQTASTKVYRYVCRGNYTLAEKMYDGSVKGHKISQNYLNNLLTYHEKRVKTAYQAGTVNETYLTEVQEIVKKLK
;
A
#
# COMPACT_ATOMS: atom_id res chain seq x y z
N MET A 1 -62.45 -52.37 -45.31
CA MET A 1 -63.04 -52.78 -44.01
C MET A 1 -63.13 -51.57 -43.08
N LYS A 2 -64.32 -51.39 -42.49
CA LYS A 2 -64.70 -50.65 -41.27
C LYS A 2 -64.37 -49.14 -41.09
N LYS A 3 -65.47 -48.38 -41.22
CA LYS A 3 -65.87 -47.07 -40.68
C LYS A 3 -65.33 -46.69 -39.29
N LYS A 4 -65.02 -45.38 -39.12
CA LYS A 4 -65.61 -44.41 -38.15
C LYS A 4 -65.09 -43.00 -38.52
N LYS A 5 -65.87 -42.15 -39.19
CA LYS A 5 -66.84 -41.14 -38.68
C LYS A 5 -66.24 -39.96 -37.88
N GLU A 6 -66.21 -38.82 -38.58
CA GLU A 6 -66.80 -37.51 -38.26
C GLU A 6 -66.50 -36.84 -36.90
N LYS A 7 -65.95 -35.61 -36.96
CA LYS A 7 -66.73 -34.38 -36.67
C LYS A 7 -66.04 -33.08 -37.16
N PHE A 8 -66.89 -32.20 -37.68
CA PHE A 8 -66.68 -30.84 -38.20
C PHE A 8 -66.24 -29.80 -37.16
N ARG A 9 -65.44 -28.80 -37.58
CA ARG A 9 -65.67 -27.34 -37.35
C ARG A 9 -64.66 -26.48 -38.15
N GLN A 10 -65.16 -25.56 -39.01
CA GLN A 10 -64.44 -24.39 -39.58
C GLN A 10 -64.44 -23.23 -38.54
N PRO A 11 -63.81 -22.03 -38.75
CA PRO A 11 -62.82 -21.55 -39.75
C PRO A 11 -61.58 -20.82 -39.12
N LYS A 12 -60.53 -20.51 -39.91
CA LYS A 12 -59.83 -19.19 -39.99
C LYS A 12 -58.48 -19.24 -40.73
N GLN A 13 -58.21 -18.13 -41.42
CA GLN A 13 -57.04 -17.79 -42.25
C GLN A 13 -55.67 -18.13 -41.63
N LYS A 14 -54.75 -18.73 -42.41
CA LYS A 14 -53.33 -18.82 -42.07
C LYS A 14 -52.64 -17.47 -42.33
N LYS A 15 -52.51 -16.66 -41.29
CA LYS A 15 -51.64 -15.47 -41.20
C LYS A 15 -50.51 -15.79 -40.22
N HIS A 16 -49.41 -16.41 -40.67
CA HIS A 16 -48.21 -16.58 -39.85
C HIS A 16 -46.94 -16.57 -40.72
N ARG A 17 -46.47 -15.35 -41.02
CA ARG A 17 -45.09 -15.05 -41.42
C ARG A 17 -44.81 -13.55 -41.24
N ASN A 18 -44.97 -13.05 -40.01
CA ASN A 18 -44.71 -11.64 -39.66
C ASN A 18 -44.16 -11.43 -38.23
N HIS A 19 -43.55 -12.46 -37.62
CA HIS A 19 -43.05 -12.38 -36.23
C HIS A 19 -41.54 -12.10 -36.11
N HIS A 20 -40.72 -12.43 -37.12
CA HIS A 20 -39.27 -12.14 -37.09
C HIS A 20 -38.91 -10.66 -37.36
N LEU A 21 -39.79 -9.92 -38.05
CA LEU A 21 -39.50 -8.52 -38.38
C LEU A 21 -39.86 -7.55 -37.23
N ARG A 22 -40.80 -7.91 -36.35
CA ARG A 22 -41.20 -7.09 -35.18
C ARG A 22 -40.28 -7.25 -33.96
N PHE A 23 -39.53 -8.35 -33.89
CA PHE A 23 -38.53 -8.57 -32.84
C PHE A 23 -37.25 -7.74 -33.09
N LEU A 24 -36.85 -7.60 -34.36
CA LEU A 24 -35.70 -6.79 -34.76
C LEU A 24 -35.90 -5.28 -34.51
N THR A 25 -37.13 -4.78 -34.64
CA THR A 25 -37.45 -3.35 -34.43
C THR A 25 -37.54 -2.98 -32.94
N LYS A 26 -37.97 -3.90 -32.07
CA LYS A 26 -38.01 -3.68 -30.61
C LYS A 26 -36.62 -3.69 -29.96
N LEU A 27 -35.69 -4.48 -30.51
CA LEU A 27 -34.29 -4.54 -30.05
C LEU A 27 -33.53 -3.22 -30.32
N ILE A 28 -33.84 -2.54 -31.43
CA ILE A 28 -33.22 -1.26 -31.80
C ILE A 28 -33.71 -0.10 -30.91
N LEU A 29 -34.96 -0.12 -30.45
CA LEU A 29 -35.53 0.91 -29.57
C LEU A 29 -35.10 0.75 -28.10
N LEU A 30 -34.84 -0.46 -27.63
CA LEU A 30 -34.35 -0.72 -26.26
C LEU A 30 -32.90 -0.25 -26.06
N LEU A 31 -32.05 -0.42 -27.09
CA LEU A 31 -30.66 0.05 -27.08
C LEU A 31 -30.53 1.59 -27.07
N LEU A 32 -31.57 2.31 -27.53
CA LEU A 32 -31.62 3.78 -27.53
C LEU A 32 -32.00 4.39 -26.16
N PHE A 33 -32.64 3.64 -25.25
CA PHE A 33 -33.05 4.12 -23.92
C PHE A 33 -31.95 3.97 -22.87
N VAL A 34 -31.11 2.92 -22.96
CA VAL A 34 -30.02 2.65 -22.01
C VAL A 34 -28.88 3.66 -22.13
N ALA A 35 -28.67 4.22 -23.32
CA ALA A 35 -27.63 5.22 -23.58
C ALA A 35 -27.90 6.59 -22.92
N VAL A 36 -29.14 6.88 -22.50
CA VAL A 36 -29.52 8.17 -21.90
C VAL A 36 -29.39 8.16 -20.36
N GLY A 37 -29.39 6.98 -19.72
CA GLY A 37 -29.34 6.85 -18.26
C GLY A 37 -27.95 6.89 -17.64
N MET A 38 -26.89 6.51 -18.38
CA MET A 38 -25.50 6.54 -17.87
C MET A 38 -24.89 7.96 -17.83
N GLY A 39 -25.60 8.98 -18.34
CA GLY A 39 -25.15 10.37 -18.36
C GLY A 39 -25.31 11.14 -17.05
N PHE A 40 -25.80 10.53 -15.96
CA PHE A 40 -26.09 11.25 -14.70
C PHE A 40 -25.34 10.74 -13.46
N TYR A 41 -24.49 9.70 -13.58
CA TYR A 41 -23.90 9.05 -12.41
C TYR A 41 -22.43 9.44 -12.13
N TYR A 42 -21.65 9.84 -13.14
CA TYR A 42 -20.21 10.16 -12.94
C TYR A 42 -19.93 11.64 -12.69
N SER A 43 -20.92 12.38 -12.20
CA SER A 43 -20.85 13.80 -11.86
C SER A 43 -20.62 14.08 -10.37
N TYR A 44 -19.99 13.18 -9.61
CA TYR A 44 -19.73 13.41 -8.18
C TYR A 44 -18.39 12.81 -7.77
N GLN A 45 -17.54 13.61 -7.14
CA GLN A 45 -16.19 13.31 -6.61
C GLN A 45 -15.11 13.07 -7.68
N LEU A 46 -14.41 14.06 -8.23
CA LEU A 46 -14.01 15.35 -7.67
C LEU A 46 -13.40 15.27 -6.26
N PHE A 47 -12.07 15.14 -6.28
CA PHE A 47 -11.13 15.90 -5.44
C PHE A 47 -10.54 15.24 -4.17
N PHE A 48 -9.35 14.64 -4.37
CA PHE A 48 -8.07 14.75 -3.63
C PHE A 48 -7.83 14.10 -2.25
N ILE A 49 -6.78 13.27 -2.21
CA ILE A 49 -5.91 12.88 -1.09
C ILE A 49 -4.58 13.68 -1.20
N PRO A 50 -3.85 13.90 -0.08
CA PRO A 50 -2.86 14.95 0.15
C PRO A 50 -1.40 14.49 -0.08
N VAL A 51 -0.44 15.42 -0.03
CA VAL A 51 1.02 15.23 -0.20
C VAL A 51 1.67 16.45 0.51
N HIS A 52 2.78 16.46 1.27
CA HIS A 52 3.74 15.48 1.78
C HIS A 52 4.68 16.18 2.79
N GLN A 53 5.24 15.40 3.73
CA GLN A 53 6.65 15.33 4.16
C GLN A 53 7.39 16.56 4.74
N GLU A 54 7.96 16.45 5.96
CA GLU A 54 9.29 15.86 6.30
C GLU A 54 10.34 17.00 6.27
N VAL A 55 11.28 17.14 7.20
CA VAL A 55 12.55 16.40 7.21
C VAL A 55 13.39 16.92 8.38
N LYS A 56 13.86 15.96 9.19
CA LYS A 56 15.24 15.72 9.68
C LYS A 56 16.21 16.87 9.99
N ASN A 57 17.03 16.66 11.02
CA ASN A 57 18.44 16.18 10.95
C ASN A 57 19.12 16.43 12.32
N GLU A 58 19.71 15.41 12.95
CA GLU A 58 21.17 15.10 13.00
C GLU A 58 22.00 16.21 13.70
N ASP A 59 22.93 15.97 14.63
CA ASP A 59 23.98 14.95 14.61
C ASP A 59 24.81 14.94 15.94
N LYS A 60 25.37 13.75 16.26
CA LYS A 60 26.67 13.43 16.93
C LYS A 60 27.04 13.80 18.38
N GLY A 61 27.40 12.75 19.15
CA GLY A 61 28.53 12.78 20.11
C GLY A 61 28.48 11.81 21.30
N LEU A 62 28.86 10.53 21.08
CA LEU A 62 28.88 9.36 22.01
C LEU A 62 27.49 8.99 22.59
N THR A 63 27.09 7.72 22.52
CA THR A 63 25.71 7.35 22.89
C THR A 63 25.47 7.49 24.40
N LYS A 64 24.30 8.04 24.71
CA LYS A 64 23.72 8.19 26.05
C LYS A 64 23.76 6.86 26.80
N GLU A 65 23.36 5.78 26.13
CA GLU A 65 23.45 4.38 26.59
C GLU A 65 24.84 3.96 27.09
N GLN A 66 25.94 4.45 26.51
CA GLN A 66 27.29 4.02 26.95
C GLN A 66 27.79 4.75 28.19
N LYS A 67 27.19 5.89 28.56
CA LYS A 67 27.41 6.56 29.85
C LYS A 67 26.34 6.16 30.86
N GLU A 68 25.10 5.96 30.40
CA GLU A 68 23.96 5.46 31.19
C GLU A 68 24.21 4.03 31.64
N VAL A 69 24.57 3.06 30.79
CA VAL A 69 24.78 1.65 31.21
C VAL A 69 25.91 1.47 32.24
N LYS A 70 26.91 2.37 32.28
CA LYS A 70 27.96 2.32 33.31
C LYS A 70 27.50 2.95 34.63
N GLN A 71 26.67 3.99 34.56
CA GLN A 71 26.11 4.67 35.72
C GLN A 71 24.93 3.86 36.31
N GLU A 72 24.13 3.24 35.45
CA GLU A 72 22.98 2.39 35.72
C GLU A 72 23.39 1.01 36.25
N ARG A 73 24.54 0.45 35.85
CA ARG A 73 25.09 -0.76 36.49
C ARG A 73 25.69 -0.48 37.87
N GLU A 74 26.28 0.71 38.08
CA GLU A 74 26.77 1.15 39.40
C GLU A 74 25.63 1.66 40.31
N GLU A 75 24.47 2.05 39.75
CA GLU A 75 23.24 2.42 40.45
C GLU A 75 22.31 1.22 40.73
N LEU A 76 22.22 0.22 39.83
CA LEU A 76 21.45 -1.01 40.05
C LEU A 76 22.08 -1.92 41.11
N GLU A 77 23.41 -2.00 41.16
CA GLU A 77 24.12 -2.71 42.25
C GLU A 77 24.02 -1.96 43.60
N LYS A 78 23.66 -0.66 43.59
CA LYS A 78 23.30 0.13 44.78
C LYS A 78 21.83 -0.02 45.16
N GLN A 79 20.92 -0.04 44.17
CA GLN A 79 19.47 -0.18 44.37
C GLN A 79 19.04 -1.59 44.81
N GLU A 80 19.73 -2.66 44.40
CA GLU A 80 19.49 -4.01 44.94
C GLU A 80 19.98 -4.19 46.38
N GLN A 81 20.81 -3.27 46.89
CA GLN A 81 21.24 -3.25 48.29
C GLN A 81 20.39 -2.32 49.18
N GLU A 82 19.62 -1.40 48.60
CA GLU A 82 18.81 -0.40 49.32
C GLU A 82 17.33 -0.80 49.51
N ASN A 83 16.83 -1.89 48.90
CA ASN A 83 15.40 -2.29 48.98
C ASN A 83 15.16 -3.70 49.59
N ARG A 84 15.61 -3.93 50.83
CA ARG A 84 15.08 -5.02 51.67
C ARG A 84 14.24 -4.44 52.80
N THR A 85 12.94 -4.34 52.57
CA THR A 85 11.96 -3.86 53.57
C THR A 85 11.42 -4.99 54.47
N SER A 86 11.81 -6.24 54.16
CA SER A 86 11.45 -7.45 54.90
C SER A 86 12.68 -8.11 55.54
N ILE A 87 12.54 -8.44 56.81
CA ILE A 87 13.47 -9.23 57.60
C ILE A 87 12.93 -10.66 57.67
N ASP A 88 13.73 -11.63 57.24
CA ASP A 88 13.43 -13.06 57.33
C ASP A 88 14.71 -13.80 57.77
N TYR A 89 14.88 -13.90 59.07
CA TYR A 89 15.99 -14.58 59.72
C TYR A 89 15.50 -15.91 60.31
N ILE A 90 16.11 -17.02 59.91
CA ILE A 90 15.84 -18.36 60.43
C ILE A 90 17.08 -18.85 61.18
N ALA A 91 16.90 -19.34 62.41
CA ALA A 91 17.99 -19.91 63.18
C ALA A 91 18.49 -21.21 62.54
N ASP A 92 19.77 -21.28 62.18
CA ASP A 92 20.36 -22.39 61.41
C ASP A 92 20.89 -23.56 62.27
N GLY A 93 20.74 -23.47 63.60
CA GLY A 93 21.15 -24.48 64.57
C GLY A 93 22.67 -24.65 64.71
N SER A 94 23.48 -23.69 64.27
CA SER A 94 24.94 -23.74 64.43
C SER A 94 25.38 -23.33 65.86
N GLN A 95 26.12 -24.24 66.53
CA GLN A 95 26.46 -24.14 67.97
C GLN A 95 27.25 -22.88 68.41
N GLU A 96 27.87 -22.11 67.51
CA GLU A 96 28.59 -20.88 67.89
C GLU A 96 27.71 -19.62 67.94
N LYS A 97 26.53 -19.62 67.30
CA LYS A 97 25.63 -18.44 67.21
C LYS A 97 24.45 -18.50 68.17
N ASP A 98 23.91 -19.68 68.46
CA ASP A 98 22.82 -19.86 69.45
C ASP A 98 23.24 -19.47 70.88
N GLU A 99 24.54 -19.45 71.20
CA GLU A 99 25.04 -19.03 72.52
C GLU A 99 24.99 -17.50 72.75
N SER A 100 24.96 -16.67 71.70
CA SER A 100 24.98 -15.20 71.84
C SER A 100 23.60 -14.57 72.03
N VAL A 101 22.55 -15.21 71.50
CA VAL A 101 21.14 -14.82 71.65
C VAL A 101 20.59 -15.23 73.02
N GLY A 102 21.06 -16.36 73.56
CA GLY A 102 20.61 -16.89 74.84
C GLY A 102 19.19 -17.47 74.80
N LYS A 103 18.69 -17.89 75.98
CA LYS A 103 17.31 -18.34 76.13
C LYS A 103 16.39 -17.14 76.26
N ILE A 104 15.31 -17.13 75.50
CA ILE A 104 14.31 -16.08 75.49
C ILE A 104 13.11 -16.57 76.29
N SER A 105 12.81 -15.89 77.40
CA SER A 105 11.71 -16.26 78.28
C SER A 105 10.71 -15.13 78.57
N ASP A 106 11.08 -13.90 78.22
CA ASP A 106 10.25 -12.71 78.40
C ASP A 106 10.53 -11.64 77.32
N GLU A 107 9.77 -10.55 77.37
CA GLU A 107 9.88 -9.44 76.42
C GLU A 107 11.27 -8.75 76.44
N SER A 108 11.95 -8.75 77.58
CA SER A 108 13.27 -8.14 77.71
C SER A 108 14.33 -9.01 77.05
N ASP A 109 14.24 -10.32 77.23
CA ASP A 109 15.10 -11.29 76.55
C ASP A 109 14.90 -11.25 75.03
N ALA A 110 13.65 -11.12 74.55
CA ALA A 110 13.35 -11.02 73.13
C ALA A 110 13.93 -9.74 72.49
N LEU A 111 13.87 -8.60 73.19
CA LEU A 111 14.51 -7.36 72.73
C LEU A 111 16.05 -7.46 72.76
N ASN A 112 16.61 -8.15 73.75
CA ASN A 112 18.05 -8.42 73.82
C ASN A 112 18.49 -9.38 72.71
N ALA A 113 17.66 -10.34 72.32
CA ALA A 113 17.89 -11.22 71.18
C ALA A 113 17.94 -10.45 69.86
N LEU A 114 16.98 -9.55 69.61
CA LEU A 114 17.04 -8.64 68.46
C LEU A 114 18.31 -7.79 68.47
N LYS A 115 18.70 -7.28 69.64
CA LYS A 115 19.93 -6.50 69.80
C LYS A 115 21.19 -7.32 69.49
N ALA A 116 21.23 -8.59 69.92
CA ALA A 116 22.33 -9.49 69.61
C ALA A 116 22.43 -9.75 68.09
N LEU A 117 21.29 -9.75 67.41
CA LEU A 117 21.19 -9.96 65.96
C LEU A 117 21.20 -8.67 65.13
N GLN A 118 21.23 -7.47 65.74
CA GLN A 118 20.97 -6.20 65.06
C GLN A 118 21.81 -5.98 63.79
N GLY A 119 23.08 -6.40 63.80
CA GLY A 119 23.97 -6.28 62.64
C GLY A 119 23.65 -7.27 61.52
N GLU A 120 23.09 -8.43 61.83
CA GLU A 120 22.64 -9.42 60.83
C GLU A 120 21.27 -9.03 60.26
N LEU A 121 20.42 -8.43 61.09
CA LEU A 121 19.09 -7.93 60.72
C LEU A 121 19.14 -6.60 59.97
N GLY A 122 20.30 -5.92 59.95
CA GLY A 122 20.47 -4.63 59.29
C GLY A 122 19.82 -3.46 60.02
N ILE A 123 19.54 -3.60 61.33
CA ILE A 123 18.86 -2.59 62.16
C ILE A 123 19.91 -1.66 62.78
N ALA A 124 19.68 -0.34 62.70
CA ALA A 124 20.64 0.65 63.17
C ALA A 124 20.77 0.67 64.71
N ASP A 125 19.65 0.80 65.43
CA ASP A 125 19.63 0.68 66.90
C ASP A 125 18.32 0.06 67.41
N VAL A 126 18.37 -1.24 67.72
CA VAL A 126 17.21 -1.97 68.25
C VAL A 126 16.65 -1.37 69.54
N GLN A 127 17.49 -0.78 70.40
CA GLN A 127 17.04 -0.26 71.69
C GLN A 127 16.32 1.09 71.58
N GLU A 128 16.69 1.90 70.59
CA GLU A 128 15.97 3.13 70.28
C GLU A 128 14.74 2.86 69.42
N GLU A 129 14.84 1.93 68.47
CA GLU A 129 13.84 1.73 67.43
C GLU A 129 12.76 0.71 67.77
N TYR A 130 12.93 -0.18 68.75
CA TYR A 130 11.93 -1.22 69.02
C TYR A 130 11.45 -1.23 70.47
N ARG A 131 10.14 -1.44 70.63
CA ARG A 131 9.51 -1.70 71.92
C ARG A 131 8.61 -2.92 71.82
N PHE A 132 8.53 -3.67 72.91
CA PHE A 132 7.57 -4.77 73.03
C PHE A 132 6.14 -4.23 72.85
N SER A 133 5.38 -4.89 71.98
CA SER A 133 3.99 -4.60 71.70
C SER A 133 3.08 -5.65 72.32
N GLU A 134 3.23 -6.91 71.92
CA GLU A 134 2.38 -8.02 72.36
C GLU A 134 3.14 -9.35 72.35
N VAL A 135 2.69 -10.30 73.17
CA VAL A 135 3.12 -11.71 73.11
C VAL A 135 1.95 -12.59 72.68
N LYS A 136 2.18 -13.47 71.72
CA LYS A 136 1.20 -14.43 71.20
C LYS A 136 1.69 -15.85 71.52
N GLU A 137 0.89 -16.57 72.30
CA GLU A 137 1.12 -17.99 72.61
C GLU A 137 0.44 -18.86 71.55
N LEU A 138 1.23 -19.61 70.78
CA LEU A 138 0.79 -20.57 69.79
C LEU A 138 0.99 -22.00 70.34
N GLU A 139 0.50 -23.01 69.62
CA GLU A 139 0.46 -24.39 70.13
C GLU A 139 1.86 -24.99 70.37
N ASP A 140 2.88 -24.54 69.61
CA ASP A 140 4.27 -25.01 69.66
C ASP A 140 5.32 -23.88 69.76
N LEU A 141 4.90 -22.61 69.76
CA LEU A 141 5.77 -21.43 69.77
C LEU A 141 5.22 -20.31 70.66
N THR A 142 6.12 -19.52 71.23
CA THR A 142 5.80 -18.19 71.79
C THR A 142 6.37 -17.13 70.84
N VAL A 143 5.55 -16.15 70.44
CA VAL A 143 5.94 -15.09 69.51
C VAL A 143 5.87 -13.74 70.20
N TYR A 144 6.99 -13.03 70.28
CA TYR A 144 7.06 -11.67 70.81
C TYR A 144 7.06 -10.67 69.66
N GLU A 145 6.04 -9.81 69.61
CA GLU A 145 5.92 -8.73 68.63
C GLU A 145 6.60 -7.46 69.14
N MET A 146 7.48 -6.91 68.32
CA MET A 146 8.29 -5.72 68.61
C MET A 146 7.92 -4.63 67.61
N GLN A 147 7.22 -3.60 68.07
CA GLN A 147 6.77 -2.47 67.25
C GLN A 147 7.92 -1.48 67.02
N GLN A 148 8.07 -1.02 65.78
CA GLN A 148 9.11 -0.05 65.42
C GLN A 148 8.69 1.39 65.78
N TYR A 149 9.67 2.18 66.21
CA TYR A 149 9.60 3.61 66.52
C TYR A 149 10.77 4.35 65.85
N TYR A 150 10.55 5.61 65.48
CA TYR A 150 11.59 6.54 65.01
C TYR A 150 11.46 7.86 65.78
N GLU A 151 12.53 8.27 66.45
CA GLU A 151 12.56 9.42 67.37
C GLU A 151 11.39 9.43 68.39
N GLY A 152 10.92 8.23 68.79
CA GLY A 152 9.84 8.06 69.75
C GLY A 152 8.42 8.04 69.16
N ILE A 153 8.28 8.19 67.84
CA ILE A 153 6.99 8.09 67.12
C ILE A 153 6.86 6.71 66.50
N GLU A 154 5.68 6.11 66.62
CA GLU A 154 5.40 4.79 66.05
C GLU A 154 5.50 4.80 64.53
N VAL A 155 6.22 3.84 63.97
CA VAL A 155 6.27 3.61 62.53
C VAL A 155 5.17 2.62 62.16
N TYR A 156 4.04 3.14 61.68
CA TYR A 156 2.82 2.38 61.51
C TYR A 156 3.00 1.21 60.52
N GLY A 157 2.55 0.03 60.92
CA GLY A 157 2.62 -1.20 60.11
C GLY A 157 4.01 -1.86 60.03
N ARG A 158 4.99 -1.40 60.82
CA ARG A 158 6.35 -1.98 60.88
C ARG A 158 6.63 -2.60 62.24
N SER A 159 6.73 -3.93 62.29
CA SER A 159 7.06 -4.68 63.50
C SER A 159 7.87 -5.94 63.19
N LEU A 160 8.57 -6.46 64.19
CA LEU A 160 9.33 -7.71 64.12
C LEU A 160 8.73 -8.75 65.07
N MET A 161 8.60 -9.98 64.57
CA MET A 161 8.12 -11.15 65.29
C MET A 161 9.31 -12.02 65.67
N VAL A 162 9.58 -12.13 66.97
CA VAL A 162 10.61 -13.02 67.53
C VAL A 162 9.93 -14.32 67.97
N SER A 163 10.12 -15.40 67.21
CA SER A 163 9.47 -16.69 67.46
C SER A 163 10.40 -17.64 68.20
N VAL A 164 9.93 -18.24 69.29
CA VAL A 164 10.74 -19.13 70.14
C VAL A 164 10.00 -20.43 70.44
N ASP A 165 10.75 -21.53 70.59
CA ASP A 165 10.18 -22.85 70.95
C ASP A 165 9.79 -22.93 72.44
N GLU A 166 9.09 -23.99 72.84
CA GLU A 166 8.70 -24.25 74.25
C GLU A 166 9.89 -24.23 75.24
N SER A 167 11.11 -24.42 74.75
CA SER A 167 12.32 -24.39 75.57
C SER A 167 12.97 -23.01 75.63
N GLY A 168 12.40 -21.99 74.97
CA GLY A 168 12.93 -20.62 74.88
C GLY A 168 14.10 -20.47 73.89
N ASN A 169 14.25 -21.35 72.91
CA ASN A 169 15.23 -21.16 71.83
C ASN A 169 14.63 -20.36 70.68
N LEU A 170 15.38 -19.37 70.18
CA LEU A 170 15.01 -18.63 68.98
C LEU A 170 14.85 -19.56 67.78
N GLN A 171 13.71 -19.49 67.11
CA GLN A 171 13.44 -20.20 65.85
C GLN A 171 13.59 -19.27 64.66
N SER A 172 13.03 -18.06 64.76
CA SER A 172 13.11 -17.07 63.69
C SER A 172 12.86 -15.64 64.16
N VAL A 173 13.33 -14.69 63.37
CA VAL A 173 12.94 -13.27 63.44
C VAL A 173 12.38 -12.89 62.07
N ASN A 174 11.10 -12.56 62.02
CA ASN A 174 10.39 -12.24 60.79
C ASN A 174 9.62 -10.94 60.93
N GLY A 175 9.61 -10.09 59.92
CA GLY A 175 8.79 -8.89 59.94
C GLY A 175 9.27 -7.84 58.96
N THR A 176 8.83 -6.61 59.16
CA THR A 176 9.17 -5.50 58.29
C THR A 176 10.00 -4.46 59.04
N TYR A 177 11.04 -3.97 58.37
CA TYR A 177 11.92 -2.94 58.89
C TYR A 177 12.21 -1.92 57.81
N GLU A 178 12.10 -0.65 58.16
CA GLU A 178 12.41 0.48 57.29
C GLU A 178 12.97 1.60 58.13
N GLN A 179 14.11 2.17 57.76
CA GLN A 179 14.65 3.32 58.48
C GLN A 179 14.05 4.61 57.90
N PRO A 180 13.20 5.35 58.64
CA PRO A 180 12.74 6.66 58.16
C PRO A 180 13.93 7.62 58.03
N SER A 181 13.96 8.43 56.97
CA SER A 181 15.01 9.43 56.75
C SER A 181 14.43 10.82 56.49
N ASN A 182 14.99 11.84 57.14
CA ASN A 182 14.57 13.25 57.03
C ASN A 182 13.08 13.52 57.35
N VAL A 183 12.47 12.72 58.21
CA VAL A 183 11.07 12.93 58.62
C VAL A 183 11.00 14.09 59.62
N ALA A 184 10.14 15.07 59.36
CA ALA A 184 9.82 16.09 60.34
C ALA A 184 8.87 15.48 61.39
N VAL A 185 9.40 15.21 62.59
CA VAL A 185 8.69 14.48 63.66
C VAL A 185 7.84 15.39 64.55
N GLU A 186 8.01 16.71 64.45
CA GLU A 186 7.19 17.67 65.19
C GLU A 186 5.99 18.11 64.34
N PRO A 187 4.74 17.92 64.81
CA PRO A 187 3.57 18.31 64.05
C PRO A 187 3.45 19.85 63.97
N GLU A 188 3.21 20.38 62.76
CA GLU A 188 2.91 21.81 62.56
C GLU A 188 1.41 22.11 62.79
N ILE A 189 0.56 21.07 62.75
CA ILE A 189 -0.87 21.16 63.07
C ILE A 189 -1.25 20.29 64.28
N GLN A 190 -2.31 20.66 65.00
CA GLN A 190 -2.79 19.86 66.11
C GLN A 190 -3.73 18.75 65.61
N GLU A 191 -3.87 17.68 66.40
CA GLU A 191 -4.74 16.54 66.06
C GLU A 191 -6.20 16.96 65.79
N TYR A 192 -6.70 18.00 66.46
CA TYR A 192 -8.04 18.52 66.22
C TYR A 192 -8.17 19.18 64.83
N ASP A 193 -7.12 19.84 64.33
CA ASP A 193 -7.10 20.44 62.99
C ASP A 193 -7.10 19.32 61.93
N ALA A 194 -6.36 18.24 62.19
CA ALA A 194 -6.34 17.06 61.33
C ALA A 194 -7.69 16.33 61.32
N GLN A 195 -8.34 16.21 62.47
CA GLN A 195 -9.68 15.64 62.57
C GLN A 195 -10.71 16.48 61.80
N GLU A 196 -10.66 17.82 61.92
CA GLU A 196 -11.53 18.72 61.16
C GLU A 196 -11.31 18.59 59.65
N ALA A 197 -10.06 18.40 59.20
CA ALA A 197 -9.75 18.13 57.80
C ALA A 197 -10.37 16.81 57.30
N VAL A 198 -10.34 15.73 58.11
CA VAL A 198 -10.99 14.45 57.77
C VAL A 198 -12.50 14.58 57.72
N GLU A 199 -13.11 15.25 58.70
CA GLU A 199 -14.56 15.49 58.72
C GLU A 199 -15.02 16.33 57.52
N ALA A 200 -14.25 17.34 57.13
CA ALA A 200 -14.50 18.14 55.93
C ALA A 200 -14.36 17.30 54.65
N TYR A 201 -13.30 16.50 54.53
CA TYR A 201 -13.05 15.62 53.41
C TYR A 201 -14.18 14.59 53.21
N LEU A 202 -14.60 13.93 54.28
CA LEU A 202 -15.69 12.95 54.25
C LEU A 202 -17.03 13.61 53.85
N LYS A 203 -17.28 14.84 54.31
CA LYS A 203 -18.50 15.58 53.98
C LYS A 203 -18.55 16.05 52.53
N GLU A 204 -17.43 16.51 51.97
CA GLU A 204 -17.34 16.92 50.55
C GLU A 204 -17.51 15.73 49.59
N ASN A 205 -17.05 14.54 50.00
CA ASN A 205 -17.27 13.30 49.25
C ASN A 205 -18.71 12.77 49.36
N GLU A 206 -19.45 13.04 50.45
CA GLU A 206 -20.89 12.76 50.53
C GLU A 206 -21.74 13.73 49.67
N GLU A 207 -21.38 15.01 49.54
CA GLU A 207 -22.17 16.00 48.75
C GLU A 207 -22.06 15.81 47.23
N ASN A 208 -21.05 15.10 46.71
CA ASN A 208 -20.97 14.69 45.30
C ASN A 208 -21.83 13.45 44.98
N ALA A 209 -22.44 12.81 45.98
CA ALA A 209 -23.45 11.78 45.81
C ALA A 209 -24.85 12.42 45.92
N ASP A 210 -25.48 12.63 44.77
CA ASP A 210 -26.79 13.29 44.62
C ASP A 210 -27.92 12.43 45.26
N SER A 211 -28.06 12.47 46.60
CA SER A 211 -29.25 11.98 47.29
C SER A 211 -29.51 12.70 48.62
N GLU A 212 -30.59 13.49 48.65
CA GLU A 212 -31.20 13.96 49.90
C GLU A 212 -31.82 12.77 50.66
N SER A 213 -31.05 12.04 51.48
CA SER A 213 -31.58 11.40 52.70
C SER A 213 -30.53 10.70 53.58
N SER A 214 -30.62 11.03 54.88
CA SER A 214 -30.01 10.42 56.08
C SER A 214 -28.55 10.75 56.37
N GLU A 215 -28.33 11.47 57.48
CA GLU A 215 -27.03 11.60 58.16
C GLU A 215 -26.47 10.19 58.43
N SER A 216 -25.47 9.76 57.66
CA SER A 216 -24.64 8.60 57.98
C SER A 216 -23.91 8.91 59.28
N SER A 217 -24.33 8.34 60.41
CA SER A 217 -23.61 8.53 61.68
C SER A 217 -22.33 7.70 61.67
N TYR A 218 -21.25 8.24 61.12
CA TYR A 218 -19.90 7.73 61.34
C TYR A 218 -19.27 8.37 62.58
N SER A 219 -18.25 7.73 63.14
CA SER A 219 -17.38 8.33 64.15
C SER A 219 -15.93 8.14 63.75
N LEU A 220 -15.08 9.13 64.01
CA LEU A 220 -13.65 9.04 63.79
C LEU A 220 -12.96 8.52 65.05
N GLN A 221 -12.14 7.49 64.89
CA GLN A 221 -11.25 6.99 65.94
C GLN A 221 -9.81 7.32 65.57
N SER A 222 -9.23 8.31 66.26
CA SER A 222 -7.81 8.61 66.10
C SER A 222 -6.94 7.46 66.60
N GLN A 223 -5.94 7.09 65.80
CA GLN A 223 -4.84 6.20 66.17
C GLN A 223 -3.61 7.01 66.62
N GLY A 224 -3.72 8.33 66.73
CA GLY A 224 -2.65 9.22 67.16
C GLY A 224 -1.68 9.58 66.05
N TYR A 225 -0.56 10.18 66.46
CA TYR A 225 0.50 10.67 65.56
C TYR A 225 1.49 9.54 65.25
N VAL A 226 1.61 9.19 63.98
CA VAL A 226 2.38 8.05 63.49
C VAL A 226 3.21 8.44 62.26
N ILE A 227 4.22 7.63 61.95
CA ILE A 227 4.97 7.72 60.70
C ILE A 227 4.47 6.63 59.75
N CYS A 228 4.01 7.04 58.57
CA CYS A 228 3.59 6.13 57.50
C CYS A 228 4.53 6.27 56.31
N PHE A 229 4.68 5.20 55.53
CA PHE A 229 5.38 5.22 54.25
C PHE A 229 4.35 5.24 53.12
N ASN A 230 4.55 6.13 52.13
CA ASN A 230 3.73 6.15 50.92
C ASN A 230 4.21 5.10 49.89
N GLU A 231 3.51 5.01 48.76
CA GLU A 231 3.79 4.09 47.63
C GLU A 231 5.21 4.21 47.04
N ASN A 232 5.91 5.32 47.30
CA ASN A 232 7.29 5.55 46.86
C ASN A 232 8.32 5.33 47.99
N ASN A 233 7.95 4.66 49.09
CA ASN A 233 8.76 4.46 50.30
C ASN A 233 9.26 5.76 50.96
N VAL A 234 8.55 6.88 50.78
CA VAL A 234 8.85 8.12 51.50
C VAL A 234 8.07 8.14 52.81
N ALA A 235 8.78 8.31 53.92
CA ALA A 235 8.19 8.42 55.25
C ALA A 235 7.64 9.83 55.51
N GLU A 236 6.42 9.90 56.04
CA GLU A 236 5.81 11.14 56.52
C GLU A 236 5.13 10.94 57.87
N ALA A 237 5.27 11.91 58.76
CA ALA A 237 4.65 11.91 60.08
C ALA A 237 3.29 12.64 60.03
N GLY A 238 2.26 12.02 60.57
CA GLY A 238 0.89 12.48 60.44
C GLY A 238 -0.09 11.83 61.40
N TYR A 239 -1.34 12.27 61.36
CA TYR A 239 -2.40 11.70 62.19
C TYR A 239 -3.17 10.64 61.39
N LEU A 240 -3.37 9.47 61.98
CA LEU A 240 -4.13 8.37 61.37
C LEU A 240 -5.51 8.28 62.03
N PHE A 241 -6.57 8.26 61.23
CA PHE A 241 -7.95 8.12 61.69
C PHE A 241 -8.61 6.89 61.06
N PHE A 242 -9.38 6.16 61.86
CA PHE A 242 -10.31 5.15 61.37
C PHE A 242 -11.72 5.74 61.31
N VAL A 243 -12.36 5.60 60.16
CA VAL A 243 -13.79 5.89 60.02
C VAL A 243 -14.55 4.65 60.44
N VAL A 244 -15.42 4.81 61.41
CA VAL A 244 -16.12 3.71 62.07
C VAL A 244 -17.63 3.89 61.89
N MET A 245 -18.32 2.85 61.44
CA MET A 245 -19.76 2.90 61.18
C MET A 245 -20.56 1.89 62.03
N GLY A 246 -21.76 2.30 62.42
CA GLY A 246 -22.76 1.45 63.07
C GLY A 246 -22.50 1.14 64.55
N PRO A 247 -23.45 0.47 65.24
CA PRO A 247 -23.43 0.25 66.69
C PRO A 247 -22.35 -0.72 67.20
N GLN A 248 -21.67 -1.45 66.30
CA GLN A 248 -20.61 -2.40 66.63
C GLN A 248 -19.20 -1.76 66.63
N ASN A 249 -19.09 -0.46 66.29
CA ASN A 249 -17.82 0.25 66.14
C ASN A 249 -16.84 -0.46 65.17
N THR A 250 -17.32 -0.89 63.98
CA THR A 250 -16.46 -1.54 62.98
C THR A 250 -15.73 -0.50 62.13
N PRO A 251 -14.38 -0.50 62.08
CA PRO A 251 -13.61 0.33 61.15
C PRO A 251 -13.91 -0.09 59.71
N VAL A 252 -14.28 0.87 58.86
CA VAL A 252 -14.61 0.64 57.45
C VAL A 252 -13.67 1.35 56.50
N GLN A 253 -12.84 2.26 57.01
CA GLN A 253 -11.92 3.09 56.23
C GLN A 253 -10.78 3.60 57.13
N GLN A 254 -9.59 3.78 56.57
CA GLN A 254 -8.42 4.40 57.21
C GLN A 254 -8.03 5.66 56.44
N ILE A 255 -7.87 6.78 57.13
CA ILE A 255 -7.50 8.06 56.54
C ILE A 255 -6.25 8.59 57.24
N PHE A 256 -5.22 8.90 56.47
CA PHE A 256 -3.97 9.45 56.98
C PHE A 256 -3.83 10.91 56.59
N VAL A 257 -3.50 11.77 57.55
CA VAL A 257 -3.44 13.24 57.41
C VAL A 257 -2.04 13.73 57.70
N SER A 258 -1.47 14.56 56.81
CA SER A 258 -0.15 15.16 57.03
C SER A 258 -0.12 15.96 58.33
N GLY A 259 0.84 15.65 59.20
CA GLY A 259 1.09 16.42 60.42
C GLY A 259 1.64 17.82 60.17
N LYS A 260 2.07 18.08 58.94
CA LYS A 260 2.65 19.36 58.52
C LYS A 260 1.62 20.26 57.87
N THR A 261 0.87 19.74 56.90
CA THR A 261 -0.01 20.55 56.05
C THR A 261 -1.48 20.40 56.38
N GLY A 262 -1.88 19.33 57.07
CA GLY A 262 -3.29 18.97 57.25
C GLY A 262 -3.94 18.38 56.00
N GLU A 263 -3.17 18.10 54.95
CA GLU A 263 -3.67 17.45 53.73
C GLU A 263 -3.94 15.96 53.99
N ILE A 264 -5.00 15.44 53.39
CA ILE A 264 -5.28 13.99 53.37
C ILE A 264 -4.26 13.33 52.43
N LEU A 265 -3.42 12.46 52.97
CA LEU A 265 -2.33 11.79 52.25
C LEU A 265 -2.69 10.38 51.79
N ALA A 266 -3.64 9.71 52.48
CA ALA A 266 -4.14 8.39 52.08
C ALA A 266 -5.58 8.17 52.56
N ASP A 267 -6.32 7.40 51.78
CA ASP A 267 -7.68 6.94 52.06
C ASP A 267 -7.84 5.47 51.62
N ASN A 268 -7.96 4.55 52.58
CA ASN A 268 -8.01 3.11 52.34
C ASN A 268 -9.30 2.49 52.91
N SER A 269 -10.10 1.81 52.09
CA SER A 269 -11.27 1.04 52.55
C SER A 269 -10.86 -0.22 53.32
N LEU A 270 -11.61 -0.57 54.38
CA LEU A 270 -11.40 -1.74 55.24
C LEU A 270 -12.50 -2.81 55.12
N ILE A 271 -13.37 -2.69 54.12
CA ILE A 271 -14.46 -3.66 53.92
C ILE A 271 -13.87 -5.03 53.56
N LEU A 272 -14.12 -6.04 54.41
CA LEU A 272 -13.73 -7.44 54.19
C LEU A 272 -14.82 -8.18 53.38
N THR A 273 -14.52 -8.48 52.13
CA THR A 273 -15.23 -9.42 51.26
C THR A 273 -14.71 -10.84 51.54
N GLU A 274 -15.62 -11.81 51.76
CA GLU A 274 -15.32 -13.23 51.91
C GLU A 274 -15.54 -13.92 50.55
N LYS A 275 -14.50 -14.50 49.95
CA LYS A 275 -14.62 -15.32 48.74
C LYS A 275 -15.42 -16.59 49.01
N VAL A 276 -16.41 -16.88 48.17
CA VAL A 276 -17.24 -18.10 48.22
C VAL A 276 -17.12 -18.85 46.91
N SER A 277 -16.66 -20.11 46.97
CA SER A 277 -16.75 -21.04 45.84
C SER A 277 -17.99 -21.90 45.99
N GLY A 278 -18.93 -21.80 45.05
CA GLY A 278 -20.23 -22.45 45.17
C GLY A 278 -20.83 -22.90 43.84
N THR A 279 -21.90 -23.70 43.94
CA THR A 279 -22.70 -24.09 42.79
C THR A 279 -24.02 -23.31 42.79
N LEU A 280 -24.25 -22.52 41.74
CA LEU A 280 -25.48 -21.74 41.54
C LEU A 280 -26.21 -22.21 40.29
N GLN A 281 -27.52 -21.99 40.23
CA GLN A 281 -28.33 -22.41 39.09
C GLN A 281 -28.21 -21.38 37.95
N GLY A 282 -27.60 -21.80 36.83
CA GLY A 282 -27.63 -21.06 35.56
C GLY A 282 -28.90 -21.34 34.75
N GLN A 283 -29.00 -20.78 33.55
CA GLN A 283 -30.22 -20.84 32.72
C GLN A 283 -30.47 -22.24 32.16
N LYS A 284 -29.40 -22.98 31.84
CA LYS A 284 -29.47 -24.34 31.26
C LYS A 284 -29.06 -25.43 32.25
N SER A 285 -28.02 -25.16 33.04
CA SER A 285 -27.41 -26.09 33.99
C SER A 285 -26.88 -25.32 35.19
N SER A 286 -26.56 -26.03 36.27
CA SER A 286 -25.86 -25.42 37.40
C SER A 286 -24.42 -25.08 37.01
N GLN A 287 -23.91 -23.94 37.48
CA GLN A 287 -22.54 -23.49 37.27
C GLN A 287 -21.78 -23.55 38.58
N THR A 288 -20.50 -23.88 38.52
CA THR A 288 -19.56 -23.70 39.63
C THR A 288 -18.73 -22.47 39.36
N LEU A 289 -18.68 -21.56 40.33
CA LEU A 289 -18.07 -20.26 40.19
C LEU A 289 -17.63 -19.73 41.56
N ASP A 290 -16.68 -18.79 41.52
CA ASP A 290 -16.29 -17.99 42.67
C ASP A 290 -17.13 -16.71 42.72
N TYR A 291 -17.54 -16.28 43.90
CA TYR A 291 -18.27 -15.03 44.11
C TYR A 291 -18.15 -14.57 45.56
N ASP A 292 -18.32 -13.28 45.82
CA ASP A 292 -18.00 -12.71 47.11
C ASP A 292 -19.21 -12.54 48.01
N LYS A 293 -18.93 -12.50 49.30
CA LYS A 293 -19.92 -12.32 50.36
C LYS A 293 -19.48 -11.21 51.30
N GLN A 294 -20.39 -10.31 51.60
CA GLN A 294 -20.19 -9.19 52.52
C GLN A 294 -21.23 -9.30 53.64
N GLY A 295 -20.80 -9.68 54.84
CA GLY A 295 -21.71 -9.92 55.97
C GLY A 295 -22.64 -11.12 55.73
N ASP A 296 -23.94 -10.88 55.57
CA ASP A 296 -24.98 -11.91 55.28
C ASP A 296 -25.44 -11.89 53.80
N GLU A 297 -24.86 -11.02 52.98
CA GLU A 297 -25.25 -10.77 51.60
C GLU A 297 -24.16 -11.27 50.65
N PHE A 298 -24.58 -12.04 49.64
CA PHE A 298 -23.73 -12.52 48.57
C PHE A 298 -23.83 -11.56 47.39
N LYS A 299 -22.75 -11.41 46.63
CA LYS A 299 -22.64 -10.58 45.44
C LYS A 299 -22.06 -11.40 44.29
N LEU A 300 -22.54 -11.21 43.06
CA LEU A 300 -21.85 -11.74 41.87
C LEU A 300 -20.67 -10.83 41.51
N TRP A 301 -19.69 -10.82 42.40
CA TRP A 301 -18.39 -10.16 42.27
C TRP A 301 -17.34 -11.22 42.57
N ASP A 302 -16.36 -11.38 41.69
CA ASP A 302 -15.12 -12.09 41.94
C ASP A 302 -13.99 -11.07 42.04
N GLU A 303 -13.58 -10.74 43.26
CA GLU A 303 -12.48 -9.80 43.52
C GLU A 303 -11.13 -10.31 43.02
N GLU A 304 -10.87 -11.63 43.06
CA GLU A 304 -9.59 -12.21 42.64
C GLU A 304 -9.33 -11.99 41.15
N ARG A 305 -10.37 -12.16 40.33
CA ARG A 305 -10.32 -11.90 38.88
C ARG A 305 -10.79 -10.50 38.49
N ASN A 306 -11.28 -9.74 39.47
CA ASN A 306 -11.86 -8.41 39.34
C ASN A 306 -13.00 -8.34 38.31
N ILE A 307 -13.94 -9.29 38.37
CA ILE A 307 -15.10 -9.37 37.49
C ILE A 307 -16.36 -9.13 38.31
N GLN A 308 -17.18 -8.15 37.92
CA GLN A 308 -18.44 -7.86 38.62
C GLN A 308 -19.63 -7.86 37.67
N VAL A 309 -20.72 -8.50 38.09
CA VAL A 309 -21.96 -8.60 37.31
C VAL A 309 -23.04 -7.67 37.85
N TYR A 310 -23.61 -6.89 36.94
CA TYR A 310 -24.68 -5.94 37.16
C TYR A 310 -25.92 -6.32 36.37
N ARG A 311 -27.06 -5.79 36.80
CA ARG A 311 -28.33 -5.85 36.06
C ARG A 311 -28.85 -4.46 35.79
N THR A 312 -29.33 -4.23 34.57
CA THR A 312 -30.04 -2.99 34.25
C THR A 312 -31.34 -2.85 35.04
N THR A 313 -31.55 -1.68 35.66
CA THR A 313 -32.77 -1.34 36.42
C THR A 313 -33.86 -0.72 35.56
N SER A 314 -33.56 -0.41 34.29
CA SER A 314 -34.50 0.14 33.31
C SER A 314 -34.43 -0.63 31.98
N SER A 315 -35.35 -0.34 31.06
CA SER A 315 -35.34 -0.92 29.71
C SER A 315 -34.26 -0.35 28.78
N GLU A 316 -33.55 0.70 29.19
CA GLU A 316 -32.54 1.39 28.38
C GLU A 316 -31.24 1.50 29.18
N PHE A 317 -30.20 0.77 28.81
CA PHE A 317 -28.86 0.91 29.39
C PHE A 317 -28.24 2.24 28.97
N LEU A 318 -27.81 3.05 29.95
CA LEU A 318 -27.04 4.29 29.74
C LEU A 318 -25.57 4.07 30.08
N ASN A 319 -25.30 3.77 31.35
CA ASN A 319 -24.00 3.36 31.85
C ASN A 319 -24.18 2.62 33.18
N VAL A 320 -23.14 1.93 33.63
CA VAL A 320 -23.16 1.10 34.85
C VAL A 320 -23.50 1.90 36.10
N TYR A 321 -23.12 3.18 36.19
CA TYR A 321 -23.32 4.04 37.36
C TYR A 321 -24.69 4.72 37.44
N VAL A 322 -25.49 4.70 36.37
CA VAL A 322 -26.77 5.42 36.30
C VAL A 322 -27.96 4.52 36.52
N ASN A 323 -28.00 3.36 35.87
CA ASN A 323 -29.19 2.52 35.86
C ASN A 323 -28.88 1.02 35.85
N CYS A 324 -27.85 0.64 36.60
CA CYS A 324 -27.55 -0.75 36.88
C CYS A 324 -27.41 -0.95 38.38
N ASP A 325 -27.90 -2.09 38.86
CA ASP A 325 -27.72 -2.54 40.25
C ASP A 325 -26.75 -3.72 40.26
N GLU A 326 -25.93 -3.79 41.31
CA GLU A 326 -25.16 -5.00 41.61
C GLU A 326 -26.11 -6.18 41.83
N ILE A 327 -25.72 -7.37 41.37
CA ILE A 327 -26.47 -8.57 41.70
C ILE A 327 -26.10 -9.02 43.12
N GLN A 328 -27.04 -8.82 44.04
CA GLN A 328 -26.91 -9.20 45.44
C GLN A 328 -28.07 -10.10 45.88
N TRP A 329 -27.82 -11.03 46.80
CA TRP A 329 -28.87 -11.90 47.37
C TRP A 329 -28.49 -12.38 48.77
N LYS A 330 -29.49 -12.84 49.54
CA LYS A 330 -29.27 -13.37 50.90
C LYS A 330 -29.38 -14.88 50.96
N THR A 331 -28.92 -15.45 52.07
CA THR A 331 -29.03 -16.89 52.33
C THR A 331 -30.50 -17.37 52.17
N GLY A 332 -30.72 -18.32 51.26
CA GLY A 332 -32.04 -18.88 50.95
C GLY A 332 -32.73 -18.26 49.73
N GLU A 333 -32.18 -17.18 49.18
CA GLU A 333 -32.57 -16.61 47.88
C GLU A 333 -31.70 -17.18 46.75
N THR A 334 -32.16 -17.05 45.51
CA THR A 334 -31.41 -17.47 44.32
C THR A 334 -31.13 -16.26 43.45
N PRO A 335 -29.87 -16.01 43.06
CA PRO A 335 -29.53 -14.93 42.14
C PRO A 335 -30.07 -15.21 40.74
N ASP A 336 -29.99 -14.19 39.87
CA ASP A 336 -30.41 -14.33 38.49
C ASP A 336 -29.58 -15.37 37.73
N ALA A 337 -30.25 -16.31 37.07
CA ALA A 337 -29.61 -17.39 36.34
C ALA A 337 -28.73 -16.90 35.17
N GLY A 338 -29.12 -15.83 34.48
CA GLY A 338 -28.33 -15.23 33.40
C GLY A 338 -27.07 -14.54 33.92
N ALA A 339 -27.17 -13.85 35.05
CA ALA A 339 -26.02 -13.28 35.75
C ALA A 339 -25.05 -14.35 36.27
N VAL A 340 -25.56 -15.47 36.78
CA VAL A 340 -24.75 -16.63 37.19
C VAL A 340 -23.96 -17.21 36.01
N ASP A 341 -24.63 -17.46 34.88
CA ASP A 341 -23.95 -17.94 33.67
C ASP A 341 -22.88 -16.94 33.18
N THR A 342 -23.17 -15.64 33.29
CA THR A 342 -22.24 -14.56 32.90
C THR A 342 -20.94 -14.62 33.72
N LEU A 343 -21.03 -14.61 35.06
CA LEU A 343 -19.83 -14.67 35.90
C LEU A 343 -19.05 -15.97 35.69
N ALA A 344 -19.74 -17.11 35.70
CA ALA A 344 -19.10 -18.42 35.56
C ALA A 344 -18.35 -18.58 34.23
N ASN A 345 -18.93 -18.13 33.12
CA ASN A 345 -18.28 -18.26 31.81
C ASN A 345 -17.15 -17.24 31.61
N LEU A 346 -17.26 -16.04 32.22
CA LEU A 346 -16.15 -15.07 32.22
C LEU A 346 -14.96 -15.53 33.07
N GLN A 347 -15.19 -16.21 34.19
CA GLN A 347 -14.12 -16.84 34.98
C GLN A 347 -13.38 -17.90 34.17
N LYS A 348 -14.09 -18.77 33.46
CA LYS A 348 -13.47 -19.78 32.57
C LYS A 348 -12.65 -19.12 31.47
N ALA A 349 -13.16 -18.05 30.85
CA ALA A 349 -12.41 -17.30 29.86
C ALA A 349 -11.14 -16.66 30.46
N TYR A 350 -11.25 -16.02 31.63
CA TYR A 350 -10.12 -15.48 32.37
C TYR A 350 -9.06 -16.56 32.66
N ASP A 351 -9.48 -17.69 33.23
CA ASP A 351 -8.59 -18.80 33.60
C ASP A 351 -7.88 -19.37 32.37
N TYR A 352 -8.58 -19.53 31.24
CA TYR A 352 -7.95 -19.90 29.98
C TYR A 352 -6.82 -18.95 29.59
N TYR A 353 -7.03 -17.63 29.62
CA TYR A 353 -5.98 -16.67 29.26
C TYR A 353 -4.82 -16.68 30.26
N LYS A 354 -5.13 -16.80 31.55
CA LYS A 354 -4.12 -16.87 32.62
C LYS A 354 -3.25 -18.12 32.50
N ASP A 355 -3.87 -19.28 32.33
CA ASP A 355 -3.16 -20.57 32.30
C ASP A 355 -2.46 -20.82 30.95
N THR A 356 -3.00 -20.27 29.86
CA THR A 356 -2.45 -20.48 28.51
C THR A 356 -1.33 -19.50 28.19
N PHE A 357 -1.48 -18.22 28.58
CA PHE A 357 -0.59 -17.14 28.17
C PHE A 357 0.05 -16.37 29.34
N GLY A 358 -0.35 -16.65 30.59
CA GLY A 358 0.08 -15.87 31.75
C GLY A 358 -0.64 -14.52 31.88
N ARG A 359 -1.64 -14.25 31.04
CA ARG A 359 -2.30 -12.94 30.94
C ARG A 359 -3.31 -12.73 32.06
N ASP A 360 -3.20 -11.61 32.77
CA ASP A 360 -4.16 -11.22 33.80
C ASP A 360 -5.36 -10.47 33.18
N GLY A 361 -6.46 -11.19 32.96
CA GLY A 361 -7.70 -10.62 32.43
C GLY A 361 -7.59 -10.06 31.01
N ILE A 362 -8.41 -9.06 30.69
CA ILE A 362 -8.48 -8.47 29.35
C ILE A 362 -7.28 -7.58 29.05
N THR A 363 -6.80 -6.79 30.02
CA THR A 363 -5.78 -5.76 29.83
C THR A 363 -4.37 -6.19 30.22
N ASP A 364 -4.19 -7.44 30.69
CA ASP A 364 -2.95 -7.90 31.34
C ASP A 364 -2.64 -7.17 32.64
N ASP A 365 -3.68 -6.73 33.33
CA ASP A 365 -3.60 -6.06 34.63
C ASP A 365 -4.77 -6.54 35.48
N LYS A 366 -4.45 -7.31 36.52
CA LYS A 366 -5.43 -7.86 37.47
C LYS A 366 -6.24 -6.79 38.20
N ASN A 367 -5.77 -5.54 38.23
CA ASN A 367 -6.45 -4.43 38.89
C ASN A 367 -7.49 -3.75 38.00
N VAL A 368 -7.50 -4.04 36.70
CA VAL A 368 -8.55 -3.53 35.80
C VAL A 368 -9.79 -4.39 35.95
N LYS A 369 -10.87 -3.72 36.34
CA LYS A 369 -12.16 -4.35 36.56
C LYS A 369 -12.90 -4.60 35.26
N LEU A 370 -13.55 -5.76 35.15
CA LEU A 370 -14.50 -6.08 34.08
C LEU A 370 -15.93 -6.02 34.62
N ASP A 371 -16.70 -5.03 34.14
CA ASP A 371 -18.11 -4.88 34.44
C ASP A 371 -18.96 -5.61 33.39
N ALA A 372 -19.73 -6.61 33.80
CA ALA A 372 -20.63 -7.36 32.93
C ALA A 372 -22.09 -7.03 33.24
N ILE A 373 -22.85 -6.53 32.26
CA ILE A 373 -24.20 -6.01 32.44
C ILE A 373 -25.21 -6.92 31.76
N VAL A 374 -26.12 -7.52 32.55
CA VAL A 374 -27.19 -8.39 32.06
C VAL A 374 -28.55 -7.69 32.02
N GLY A 375 -29.45 -8.27 31.22
CA GLY A 375 -30.86 -7.86 31.20
C GLY A 375 -31.14 -6.67 30.29
N ILE A 376 -30.20 -6.29 29.43
CA ILE A 376 -30.31 -5.13 28.54
C ILE A 376 -31.41 -5.37 27.51
N GLN A 377 -32.31 -4.39 27.34
CA GLN A 377 -33.25 -4.37 26.21
C GLN A 377 -32.82 -3.39 25.13
N ASN A 378 -32.43 -2.17 25.52
CA ASN A 378 -31.94 -1.17 24.59
C ASN A 378 -30.66 -0.54 25.13
N VAL A 379 -29.80 -0.03 24.26
CA VAL A 379 -28.63 0.79 24.60
C VAL A 379 -28.85 2.22 24.12
N ARG A 380 -28.50 3.19 24.96
CA ARG A 380 -28.61 4.62 24.65
C ARG A 380 -27.22 5.24 24.47
N GLU A 381 -26.96 5.77 23.28
CA GLU A 381 -25.74 6.54 22.96
C GLU A 381 -26.12 7.97 22.58
N GLY A 382 -25.93 8.90 23.53
CA GLY A 382 -26.41 10.27 23.39
C GLY A 382 -27.94 10.33 23.22
N ASN A 383 -28.40 10.78 22.04
CA ASN A 383 -29.82 10.87 21.73
C ASN A 383 -30.38 9.62 21.01
N GLU A 384 -29.53 8.68 20.60
CA GLU A 384 -29.95 7.47 19.89
C GLU A 384 -30.26 6.33 20.86
N VAL A 385 -31.25 5.51 20.53
CA VAL A 385 -31.66 4.32 21.27
C VAL A 385 -31.74 3.16 20.30
N THR A 386 -30.99 2.10 20.59
CA THR A 386 -30.89 0.92 19.74
C THR A 386 -31.36 -0.32 20.51
N ASP A 387 -32.21 -1.13 19.88
CA ASP A 387 -32.61 -2.43 20.42
C ASP A 387 -31.40 -3.36 20.48
N PHE A 388 -31.07 -3.82 21.69
CA PHE A 388 -29.90 -4.65 21.98
C PHE A 388 -30.30 -6.06 22.42
N ARG A 389 -31.58 -6.41 22.31
CA ARG A 389 -32.02 -7.78 22.55
C ARG A 389 -31.45 -8.72 21.48
N ASP A 390 -31.35 -9.99 21.83
CA ASP A 390 -30.74 -11.03 21.00
C ASP A 390 -29.29 -10.71 20.59
N ASN A 391 -28.55 -10.02 21.47
CA ASN A 391 -27.15 -9.66 21.25
C ASN A 391 -26.30 -9.78 22.53
N ALA A 392 -24.99 -9.92 22.34
CA ALA A 392 -23.96 -9.72 23.36
C ALA A 392 -22.84 -8.87 22.71
N ALA A 393 -22.10 -8.10 23.50
CA ALA A 393 -20.99 -7.30 22.97
C ALA A 393 -19.98 -6.95 24.05
N MET A 394 -18.70 -6.97 23.70
CA MET A 394 -17.65 -6.24 24.43
C MET A 394 -17.56 -4.79 23.97
N SER A 395 -17.61 -3.86 24.92
CA SER A 395 -17.34 -2.44 24.72
C SER A 395 -16.00 -2.08 25.34
N GLY A 396 -15.03 -1.68 24.50
CA GLY A 396 -13.70 -1.33 24.97
C GLY A 396 -12.94 -2.53 25.54
N THR A 397 -12.44 -2.39 26.77
CA THR A 397 -11.65 -3.40 27.48
C THR A 397 -12.18 -3.72 28.88
N ASP A 398 -13.25 -3.06 29.31
CA ASP A 398 -13.72 -3.06 30.70
C ASP A 398 -15.22 -3.33 30.86
N THR A 399 -16.00 -3.35 29.77
CA THR A 399 -17.46 -3.42 29.84
C THR A 399 -18.03 -4.47 28.88
N MET A 400 -18.76 -5.45 29.41
CA MET A 400 -19.48 -6.45 28.62
C MET A 400 -21.00 -6.28 28.74
N LEU A 401 -21.70 -6.32 27.62
CA LEU A 401 -23.14 -6.10 27.51
C LEU A 401 -23.86 -7.38 27.09
N ILE A 402 -24.87 -7.80 27.84
CA ILE A 402 -25.65 -9.00 27.57
C ILE A 402 -27.14 -8.66 27.45
N GLY A 403 -27.68 -8.82 26.24
CA GLY A 403 -29.07 -8.56 25.91
C GLY A 403 -30.02 -9.69 26.34
N GLN A 404 -31.28 -9.32 26.60
CA GLN A 404 -32.36 -10.29 26.76
C GLN A 404 -32.68 -10.97 25.43
N LYS A 405 -33.20 -12.20 25.46
CA LYS A 405 -33.75 -12.86 24.26
C LYS A 405 -35.19 -12.46 24.02
N THR A 406 -35.55 -12.12 22.78
CA THR A 406 -36.95 -11.75 22.46
C THR A 406 -37.90 -12.94 22.48
N ASP A 407 -37.39 -14.15 22.29
CA ASP A 407 -38.16 -15.40 22.26
C ASP A 407 -38.28 -16.08 23.63
N GLY A 408 -37.64 -15.52 24.67
CA GLY A 408 -37.63 -16.08 26.03
C GLY A 408 -36.72 -17.29 26.21
N SER A 409 -35.85 -17.61 25.24
CA SER A 409 -34.79 -18.60 25.40
C SER A 409 -33.67 -18.09 26.34
N ALA A 410 -32.73 -18.98 26.69
CA ALA A 410 -31.56 -18.59 27.47
C ALA A 410 -30.74 -17.52 26.73
N THR A 411 -30.25 -16.52 27.46
CA THR A 411 -29.39 -15.47 26.89
C THR A 411 -28.06 -16.04 26.42
N TYR A 412 -27.33 -15.27 25.62
CA TYR A 412 -26.00 -15.67 25.18
C TYR A 412 -24.99 -15.85 26.31
N ALA A 413 -25.27 -15.33 27.52
CA ALA A 413 -24.49 -15.64 28.70
C ALA A 413 -24.37 -17.14 28.98
N ALA A 414 -25.37 -17.94 28.59
CA ALA A 414 -25.38 -19.39 28.78
C ALA A 414 -24.45 -20.15 27.83
N GLU A 415 -23.87 -19.49 26.83
CA GLU A 415 -23.03 -20.09 25.77
C GLU A 415 -21.57 -19.68 26.02
N LEU A 416 -20.72 -20.64 26.38
CA LEU A 416 -19.35 -20.37 26.79
C LEU A 416 -18.50 -19.82 25.64
N ASP A 417 -18.68 -20.37 24.44
CA ASP A 417 -18.08 -19.90 23.19
C ASP A 417 -18.39 -18.42 22.91
N VAL A 418 -19.63 -17.98 23.12
CA VAL A 418 -20.04 -16.57 22.95
C VAL A 418 -19.40 -15.69 24.01
N MET A 419 -19.35 -16.12 25.27
CA MET A 419 -18.70 -15.34 26.33
C MET A 419 -17.17 -15.26 26.11
N GLY A 420 -16.54 -16.34 25.65
CA GLY A 420 -15.13 -16.36 25.25
C GLY A 420 -14.86 -15.48 24.02
N HIS A 421 -15.80 -15.45 23.06
CA HIS A 421 -15.76 -14.57 21.88
C HIS A 421 -15.76 -13.09 22.30
N GLU A 422 -16.71 -12.66 23.13
CA GLU A 422 -16.74 -11.27 23.61
C GLU A 422 -15.51 -10.93 24.45
N PHE A 423 -15.05 -11.85 25.30
CA PHE A 423 -13.82 -11.65 26.08
C PHE A 423 -12.61 -11.41 25.14
N ASN A 424 -12.50 -12.16 24.04
CA ASN A 424 -11.43 -11.99 23.08
C ASN A 424 -11.48 -10.64 22.34
N HIS A 425 -12.67 -10.08 22.07
CA HIS A 425 -12.74 -8.70 21.54
C HIS A 425 -12.02 -7.70 22.44
N GLY A 426 -12.19 -7.85 23.76
CA GLY A 426 -11.47 -7.06 24.76
C GLY A 426 -9.97 -7.31 24.69
N VAL A 427 -9.54 -8.57 24.65
CA VAL A 427 -8.11 -8.93 24.57
C VAL A 427 -7.45 -8.35 23.32
N VAL A 428 -8.11 -8.43 22.16
CA VAL A 428 -7.59 -7.84 20.91
C VAL A 428 -7.45 -6.32 21.04
N ASN A 429 -8.43 -5.63 21.66
CA ASN A 429 -8.37 -4.19 21.94
C ASN A 429 -7.24 -3.81 22.90
N GLY A 430 -6.98 -4.63 23.92
CA GLY A 430 -5.94 -4.41 24.92
C GLY A 430 -4.53 -4.79 24.45
N MET A 431 -4.40 -5.65 23.44
CA MET A 431 -3.11 -6.18 22.97
C MET A 431 -2.62 -5.54 21.67
N SER A 432 -3.51 -4.97 20.85
CA SER A 432 -3.19 -4.45 19.52
C SER A 432 -4.10 -3.29 19.12
N THR A 433 -3.76 -2.58 18.05
CA THR A 433 -4.61 -1.54 17.47
C THR A 433 -5.53 -2.03 16.36
N LEU A 434 -5.66 -3.36 16.14
CA LEU A 434 -6.43 -3.95 15.05
C LEU A 434 -7.85 -3.38 14.94
N LEU A 435 -8.56 -3.28 16.06
CA LEU A 435 -9.97 -2.85 16.11
C LEU A 435 -10.13 -1.34 16.38
N GLN A 436 -9.03 -0.59 16.44
CA GLN A 436 -8.98 0.83 16.81
C GLN A 436 -8.91 1.77 15.59
N GLY A 437 -9.30 1.30 14.41
CA GLY A 437 -9.36 2.11 13.20
C GLY A 437 -10.31 3.32 13.34
N VAL A 438 -10.00 4.40 12.62
CA VAL A 438 -10.85 5.61 12.59
C VAL A 438 -11.82 5.51 11.42
N TYR A 439 -13.12 5.44 11.72
CA TYR A 439 -14.19 5.30 10.73
C TYR A 439 -15.12 6.53 10.76
N SER A 440 -15.77 6.81 9.63
CA SER A 440 -16.69 7.95 9.53
C SER A 440 -17.98 7.76 10.33
N ASP A 441 -18.36 6.50 10.58
CA ASP A 441 -19.51 6.08 11.40
C ASP A 441 -19.41 4.59 11.78
N ASN A 442 -20.34 4.13 12.62
CA ASN A 442 -20.41 2.74 13.09
C ASN A 442 -20.69 1.72 11.97
N ASN A 443 -21.42 2.08 10.91
CA ASN A 443 -21.67 1.18 9.79
C ASN A 443 -20.40 0.92 8.98
N ALA A 444 -19.56 1.96 8.79
CA ALA A 444 -18.27 1.83 8.15
C ALA A 444 -17.33 0.92 8.95
N ARG A 445 -17.32 1.06 10.29
CA ARG A 445 -16.59 0.15 11.19
C ARG A 445 -17.08 -1.29 11.06
N GLN A 446 -18.40 -1.51 11.10
CA GLN A 446 -19.02 -2.84 10.96
C GLN A 446 -18.79 -3.52 9.61
N ARG A 447 -18.33 -2.77 8.60
CA ARG A 447 -18.04 -3.29 7.27
C ARG A 447 -16.55 -3.29 6.93
N SER A 448 -15.70 -3.13 7.94
CA SER A 448 -14.25 -3.15 7.79
C SER A 448 -13.71 -4.57 7.81
N SER A 449 -12.64 -4.78 7.05
CA SER A 449 -11.82 -5.98 7.08
C SER A 449 -11.18 -6.21 8.45
N GLN A 450 -10.81 -5.14 9.16
CA GLN A 450 -10.26 -5.24 10.52
C GLN A 450 -11.25 -5.86 11.49
N LEU A 451 -12.50 -5.37 11.51
CA LEU A 451 -13.51 -5.95 12.39
C LEU A 451 -13.90 -7.35 11.93
N ALA A 452 -13.95 -7.63 10.63
CA ALA A 452 -14.18 -8.98 10.11
C ALA A 452 -13.11 -9.98 10.60
N MET A 453 -11.84 -9.58 10.62
CA MET A 453 -10.77 -10.38 11.23
C MET A 453 -10.95 -10.48 12.74
N GLY A 454 -11.35 -9.40 13.41
CA GLY A 454 -11.69 -9.39 14.83
C GLY A 454 -12.75 -10.42 15.20
N GLU A 455 -13.86 -10.47 14.47
CA GLU A 455 -14.94 -11.46 14.62
C GLU A 455 -14.42 -12.89 14.43
N GLY A 456 -13.62 -13.11 13.38
CA GLY A 456 -13.03 -14.42 13.10
C GLY A 456 -12.06 -14.87 14.19
N LEU A 457 -11.26 -13.96 14.74
CA LEU A 457 -10.38 -14.23 15.88
C LEU A 457 -11.17 -14.50 17.15
N ALA A 458 -12.23 -13.75 17.41
CA ALA A 458 -13.11 -13.96 18.56
C ALA A 458 -13.83 -15.31 18.49
N ASP A 459 -14.30 -15.73 17.31
CA ASP A 459 -14.80 -17.09 17.07
C ASP A 459 -13.75 -18.16 17.42
N ILE A 460 -12.52 -18.00 16.93
CA ILE A 460 -11.43 -18.95 17.20
C ILE A 460 -11.13 -19.07 18.69
N PHE A 461 -11.01 -17.94 19.40
CA PHE A 461 -10.67 -17.95 20.82
C PHE A 461 -11.84 -18.41 21.70
N GLY A 462 -13.09 -18.18 21.28
CA GLY A 462 -14.26 -18.80 21.93
C GLY A 462 -14.16 -20.32 21.94
N GLU A 463 -13.77 -20.93 20.81
CA GLU A 463 -13.57 -22.38 20.69
C GLU A 463 -12.36 -22.88 21.48
N PHE A 464 -11.27 -22.10 21.57
CA PHE A 464 -10.14 -22.47 22.41
C PHE A 464 -10.45 -22.40 23.92
N VAL A 465 -11.27 -21.43 24.34
CA VAL A 465 -11.81 -21.37 25.70
C VAL A 465 -12.70 -22.59 25.97
N GLU A 466 -13.54 -22.98 25.02
CA GLU A 466 -14.38 -24.19 25.11
C GLU A 466 -13.54 -25.46 25.27
N ASP A 467 -12.55 -25.69 24.38
CA ASP A 467 -11.66 -26.86 24.44
C ASP A 467 -10.94 -26.96 25.79
N TYR A 468 -10.39 -25.85 26.27
CA TYR A 468 -9.76 -25.79 27.60
C TYR A 468 -10.76 -26.09 28.72
N SER A 469 -11.97 -25.55 28.65
CA SER A 469 -12.96 -25.66 29.72
C SER A 469 -13.66 -27.02 29.79
N ASP A 470 -13.64 -27.80 28.71
CA ASP A 470 -14.22 -29.13 28.65
C ASP A 470 -13.52 -30.11 29.61
N ASP A 471 -12.18 -30.13 29.60
CA ASP A 471 -11.40 -31.09 30.39
C ASP A 471 -10.01 -30.62 30.86
N GLY A 472 -9.69 -29.34 30.70
CA GLY A 472 -8.39 -28.74 31.05
C GLY A 472 -7.25 -29.14 30.12
N LYS A 473 -7.56 -29.72 28.94
CA LYS A 473 -6.57 -30.11 27.94
C LYS A 473 -6.81 -29.37 26.63
N TYR A 474 -5.80 -29.40 25.78
CA TYR A 474 -5.78 -28.71 24.49
C TYR A 474 -5.82 -29.75 23.38
N ASN A 475 -6.93 -30.48 23.33
CA ASN A 475 -7.06 -31.70 22.51
C ASN A 475 -8.04 -31.56 21.34
N GLY A 476 -8.63 -30.37 21.17
CA GLY A 476 -9.59 -30.07 20.12
C GLY A 476 -10.96 -30.70 20.37
N SER A 477 -11.41 -30.78 21.63
CA SER A 477 -12.75 -31.24 21.99
C SER A 477 -13.85 -30.24 21.65
N CYS A 478 -13.49 -28.98 21.39
CA CYS A 478 -14.40 -27.92 21.01
C CYS A 478 -15.22 -28.24 19.75
N SER A 479 -16.42 -27.68 19.69
CA SER A 479 -17.42 -28.03 18.68
C SER A 479 -17.17 -27.40 17.30
N TRP A 480 -16.40 -26.32 17.23
CA TRP A 480 -16.20 -25.46 16.05
C TRP A 480 -17.50 -24.88 15.49
N THR A 481 -18.49 -24.71 16.36
CA THR A 481 -19.82 -24.19 16.04
C THR A 481 -20.41 -23.47 17.24
N ASN A 482 -20.93 -22.28 17.02
CA ASN A 482 -21.71 -21.55 18.03
C ASN A 482 -23.16 -21.34 17.54
N PRO A 483 -24.08 -20.83 18.38
CA PRO A 483 -25.48 -20.64 17.99
C PRO A 483 -25.71 -19.70 16.80
N VAL A 484 -24.72 -18.87 16.44
CA VAL A 484 -24.83 -17.86 15.37
C VAL A 484 -24.00 -18.17 14.13
N ARG A 485 -22.95 -19.00 14.22
CA ARG A 485 -21.96 -19.30 13.16
C ARG A 485 -21.42 -20.73 13.25
N SER A 486 -20.97 -21.26 12.11
CA SER A 486 -20.24 -22.53 12.02
C SER A 486 -18.85 -22.27 11.46
N MET A 487 -17.85 -23.02 11.89
CA MET A 487 -16.47 -22.93 11.40
C MET A 487 -15.97 -24.23 10.78
N ASN A 488 -16.69 -25.35 10.94
CA ASN A 488 -16.23 -26.67 10.51
C ASN A 488 -16.93 -27.23 9.26
N ASN A 489 -18.02 -26.60 8.81
CA ASN A 489 -18.82 -27.09 7.69
C ASN A 489 -19.11 -25.99 6.67
N ARG A 490 -18.62 -26.17 5.43
CA ARG A 490 -18.82 -25.19 4.33
C ARG A 490 -20.30 -24.89 4.04
N THR A 491 -21.19 -25.87 4.14
CA THR A 491 -22.63 -25.65 3.88
C THR A 491 -23.25 -24.82 4.99
N ASP A 492 -22.89 -25.10 6.24
CA ASP A 492 -23.45 -24.40 7.38
C ASP A 492 -22.87 -22.98 7.51
N ILE A 493 -21.58 -22.79 7.17
CA ILE A 493 -20.97 -21.45 7.00
C ILE A 493 -21.80 -20.61 6.04
N LEU A 494 -22.12 -21.14 4.86
CA LEU A 494 -22.91 -20.43 3.85
C LEU A 494 -24.36 -20.21 4.31
N ASN A 495 -24.96 -21.16 5.04
CA ASN A 495 -26.30 -21.02 5.60
C ASN A 495 -26.37 -19.92 6.68
N HIS A 496 -25.27 -19.68 7.41
CA HIS A 496 -25.09 -18.57 8.34
C HIS A 496 -24.59 -17.28 7.67
N ASN A 497 -24.68 -17.18 6.34
CA ASN A 497 -24.23 -16.03 5.53
C ASN A 497 -22.71 -15.76 5.58
N GLY A 498 -21.89 -16.71 6.01
CA GLY A 498 -20.44 -16.62 5.96
C GLY A 498 -19.89 -16.64 4.53
N ILE A 499 -18.73 -16.03 4.34
CA ILE A 499 -18.01 -15.94 3.07
C ILE A 499 -16.80 -16.88 3.07
N LEU A 500 -16.75 -17.77 2.08
CA LEU A 500 -15.64 -18.71 1.91
C LEU A 500 -14.61 -18.29 0.87
N GLN A 501 -14.72 -17.11 0.26
CA GLN A 501 -13.81 -16.65 -0.78
C GLN A 501 -13.49 -15.16 -0.57
N ALA A 502 -12.23 -14.82 -0.35
CA ALA A 502 -11.81 -13.46 0.02
C ALA A 502 -12.25 -12.38 -0.99
N LYS A 503 -12.31 -12.73 -2.29
CA LYS A 503 -12.80 -11.84 -3.35
C LYS A 503 -14.26 -11.39 -3.19
N ASP A 504 -15.06 -12.15 -2.44
CA ASP A 504 -16.47 -11.87 -2.22
C ASP A 504 -16.66 -10.93 -1.00
N PHE A 505 -15.60 -10.67 -0.23
CA PHE A 505 -15.58 -9.63 0.80
C PHE A 505 -15.16 -8.28 0.19
N GLN A 506 -15.97 -7.25 0.40
CA GLN A 506 -15.70 -5.89 -0.04
C GLN A 506 -15.64 -4.96 1.16
N ASP A 507 -14.43 -4.46 1.44
CA ASP A 507 -14.19 -3.50 2.51
C ASP A 507 -15.10 -2.26 2.39
N GLY A 508 -15.69 -1.85 3.51
CA GLY A 508 -16.69 -0.78 3.59
C GLY A 508 -18.11 -1.17 3.14
N THR A 509 -18.31 -2.38 2.60
CA THR A 509 -19.61 -2.85 2.09
C THR A 509 -20.11 -4.12 2.77
N THR A 510 -19.24 -5.13 2.90
CA THR A 510 -19.59 -6.44 3.45
C THR A 510 -19.60 -6.39 4.96
N ASP A 511 -20.64 -6.95 5.57
CA ASP A 511 -20.75 -7.06 7.02
C ASP A 511 -19.62 -7.93 7.62
N CYS A 512 -19.02 -7.45 8.71
CA CYS A 512 -17.86 -8.08 9.34
C CYS A 512 -18.11 -9.55 9.74
N HIS A 513 -19.30 -9.87 10.26
CA HIS A 513 -19.64 -11.23 10.70
C HIS A 513 -19.67 -12.21 9.52
N GLN A 514 -20.00 -11.75 8.31
CA GLN A 514 -19.91 -12.58 7.10
C GLN A 514 -18.45 -12.90 6.75
N GLY A 515 -17.57 -11.91 6.92
CA GLY A 515 -16.13 -12.02 6.69
C GLY A 515 -15.37 -12.83 7.73
N ALA A 516 -15.92 -13.03 8.94
CA ALA A 516 -15.30 -13.78 10.04
C ALA A 516 -14.79 -15.17 9.61
N SER A 517 -15.59 -15.85 8.79
CA SER A 517 -15.27 -17.18 8.24
C SER A 517 -14.03 -17.22 7.34
N LEU A 518 -13.52 -16.07 6.85
CA LEU A 518 -12.25 -16.00 6.13
C LEU A 518 -11.03 -16.21 7.03
N ILE A 519 -11.21 -16.17 8.36
CA ILE A 519 -10.16 -16.41 9.36
C ILE A 519 -10.46 -17.66 10.19
N SER A 520 -11.72 -17.84 10.63
CA SER A 520 -12.09 -18.98 11.49
C SER A 520 -12.11 -20.32 10.75
N TYR A 521 -12.61 -20.38 9.51
CA TYR A 521 -12.61 -21.63 8.72
C TYR A 521 -11.19 -22.11 8.38
N PRO A 522 -10.24 -21.26 7.91
CA PRO A 522 -8.84 -21.67 7.78
C PRO A 522 -8.25 -22.19 9.09
N THR A 523 -8.57 -21.59 10.22
CA THR A 523 -8.05 -22.05 11.52
C THR A 523 -8.57 -23.43 11.90
N TYR A 524 -9.85 -23.70 11.66
CA TYR A 524 -10.40 -25.06 11.79
C TYR A 524 -9.64 -26.07 10.90
N LEU A 525 -9.34 -25.69 9.66
CA LEU A 525 -8.56 -26.54 8.74
C LEU A 525 -7.10 -26.73 9.21
N MET A 526 -6.49 -25.72 9.84
CA MET A 526 -5.18 -25.86 10.47
C MET A 526 -5.24 -26.84 11.64
N ALA A 527 -6.29 -26.80 12.47
CA ALA A 527 -6.44 -27.69 13.62
C ALA A 527 -6.70 -29.16 13.22
N THR A 528 -7.49 -29.37 12.16
CA THR A 528 -7.98 -30.71 11.76
C THR A 528 -7.27 -31.32 10.56
N GLY A 529 -6.50 -30.53 9.83
CA GLY A 529 -5.80 -30.93 8.60
C GLY A 529 -6.64 -30.71 7.35
N VAL A 530 -6.05 -30.07 6.34
CA VAL A 530 -6.74 -29.80 5.06
C VAL A 530 -6.94 -31.10 4.29
N ASP A 531 -8.13 -31.26 3.67
CA ASP A 531 -8.55 -32.48 2.96
C ASP A 531 -8.50 -33.79 3.79
N GLY A 532 -8.50 -33.65 5.12
CA GLY A 532 -8.39 -34.79 6.04
C GLY A 532 -6.98 -35.36 6.15
N ASP A 533 -5.95 -34.65 5.69
CA ASP A 533 -4.56 -35.04 5.93
C ASP A 533 -4.12 -34.64 7.35
N SER A 534 -4.15 -35.62 8.25
CA SER A 534 -3.72 -35.45 9.65
C SER A 534 -2.28 -35.00 9.83
N LYS A 535 -1.39 -35.14 8.83
CA LYS A 535 0.00 -34.65 8.94
C LYS A 535 0.08 -33.13 8.83
N LYS A 536 -0.88 -32.53 8.11
CA LYS A 536 -1.01 -31.09 7.96
C LYS A 536 -1.69 -30.43 9.17
N ALA A 537 -2.22 -31.23 10.10
CA ALA A 537 -2.94 -30.74 11.27
C ALA A 537 -2.01 -30.28 12.40
N ILE A 538 -2.34 -29.15 13.01
CA ILE A 538 -1.82 -28.67 14.28
C ILE A 538 -2.87 -29.01 15.35
N SER A 539 -2.96 -30.29 15.71
CA SER A 539 -4.01 -30.80 16.61
C SER A 539 -3.88 -30.34 18.07
N ASP A 540 -2.71 -29.84 18.45
CA ASP A 540 -2.50 -29.16 19.73
C ASP A 540 -3.05 -27.73 19.62
N THR A 541 -4.26 -27.53 20.12
CA THR A 541 -4.94 -26.24 20.11
C THR A 541 -4.21 -25.19 20.95
N LYS A 542 -3.38 -25.58 21.94
CA LYS A 542 -2.52 -24.64 22.68
C LYS A 542 -1.47 -24.04 21.76
N GLN A 543 -0.86 -24.88 20.91
CA GLN A 543 0.12 -24.43 19.94
C GLN A 543 -0.52 -23.48 18.92
N LEU A 544 -1.72 -23.80 18.42
CA LEU A 544 -2.45 -22.95 17.47
C LEU A 544 -2.93 -21.64 18.12
N ALA A 545 -3.42 -21.69 19.36
CA ALA A 545 -3.79 -20.52 20.15
C ALA A 545 -2.59 -19.60 20.39
N SER A 546 -1.43 -20.17 20.74
CA SER A 546 -0.17 -19.43 20.90
C SER A 546 0.29 -18.77 19.60
N MET A 547 0.04 -19.41 18.45
CA MET A 547 0.32 -18.81 17.13
C MET A 547 -0.57 -17.59 16.89
N TRP A 548 -1.89 -17.72 17.06
CA TRP A 548 -2.83 -16.61 16.89
C TRP A 548 -2.60 -15.48 17.89
N TYR A 549 -2.34 -15.80 19.16
CA TYR A 549 -2.02 -14.82 20.20
C TYR A 549 -0.80 -13.97 19.81
N THR A 550 0.26 -14.62 19.30
CA THR A 550 1.45 -13.92 18.77
C THR A 550 1.13 -13.09 17.52
N VAL A 551 0.27 -13.58 16.63
CA VAL A 551 -0.12 -12.85 15.41
C VAL A 551 -0.89 -11.59 15.77
N ILE A 552 -1.85 -11.68 16.70
CA ILE A 552 -2.66 -10.53 17.14
C ILE A 552 -1.76 -9.41 17.67
N SER A 553 -0.73 -9.73 18.47
CA SER A 553 0.18 -8.71 19.01
C SER A 553 1.02 -7.96 17.95
N GLN A 554 1.02 -8.45 16.71
CA GLN A 554 1.72 -7.85 15.56
C GLN A 554 0.76 -7.12 14.60
N THR A 555 -0.53 -7.11 14.90
CA THR A 555 -1.55 -6.46 14.08
C THR A 555 -1.73 -4.98 14.44
N SER A 556 -2.24 -4.22 13.49
CA SER A 556 -2.58 -2.81 13.65
C SER A 556 -3.89 -2.49 12.93
N SER A 557 -4.40 -1.27 13.11
CA SER A 557 -5.59 -0.78 12.38
C SER A 557 -5.43 -0.73 10.86
N ALA A 558 -4.22 -0.95 10.33
CA ALA A 558 -3.92 -1.03 8.89
C ALA A 558 -3.75 -2.48 8.38
N THR A 559 -3.76 -3.47 9.27
CA THR A 559 -3.65 -4.88 8.89
C THR A 559 -4.89 -5.32 8.12
N GLY A 560 -4.71 -5.99 6.99
CA GLY A 560 -5.77 -6.64 6.21
C GLY A 560 -5.59 -8.16 6.13
N PHE A 561 -6.46 -8.83 5.36
CA PHE A 561 -6.44 -10.30 5.22
C PHE A 561 -5.11 -10.85 4.68
N LYS A 562 -4.44 -10.12 3.78
CA LYS A 562 -3.17 -10.58 3.19
C LYS A 562 -2.04 -10.50 4.21
N GLU A 563 -2.01 -9.42 4.98
CA GLU A 563 -1.02 -9.19 6.03
C GLU A 563 -1.17 -10.22 7.16
N ILE A 564 -2.40 -10.50 7.62
CA ILE A 564 -2.60 -11.49 8.69
C ILE A 564 -2.23 -12.92 8.24
N ARG A 565 -2.50 -13.28 6.98
CA ARG A 565 -2.01 -14.53 6.37
C ARG A 565 -0.48 -14.59 6.43
N GLN A 566 0.20 -13.53 5.99
CA GLN A 566 1.67 -13.47 6.00
C GLN A 566 2.26 -13.58 7.41
N LEU A 567 1.63 -12.95 8.41
CA LEU A 567 2.05 -13.04 9.81
C LEU A 567 1.93 -14.49 10.32
N MET A 568 0.81 -15.15 10.03
CA MET A 568 0.59 -16.54 10.43
C MET A 568 1.56 -17.51 9.75
N GLU A 569 1.78 -17.37 8.43
CA GLU A 569 2.77 -18.16 7.69
C GLU A 569 4.19 -17.95 8.24
N SER A 570 4.56 -16.70 8.53
CA SER A 570 5.87 -16.36 9.10
C SER A 570 6.05 -16.94 10.50
N ARG A 571 4.98 -16.95 11.31
CA ARG A 571 4.97 -17.58 12.64
C ARG A 571 5.15 -19.08 12.54
N ALA A 572 4.44 -19.75 11.63
CA ALA A 572 4.54 -21.19 11.42
C ALA A 572 5.96 -21.60 10.98
N LEU A 573 6.58 -20.85 10.06
CA LEU A 573 7.97 -21.06 9.64
C LEU A 573 8.98 -20.89 10.78
N GLY A 574 8.81 -19.85 11.59
CA GLY A 574 9.64 -19.64 12.78
C GLY A 574 9.57 -20.85 13.73
N LEU A 575 8.37 -21.42 13.93
CA LEU A 575 8.18 -22.60 14.76
C LEU A 575 8.80 -23.88 14.15
N VAL A 576 8.86 -24.01 12.83
CA VAL A 576 9.64 -25.08 12.19
C VAL A 576 11.13 -24.93 12.50
N SER A 577 11.69 -23.73 12.41
CA SER A 577 13.11 -23.49 12.71
C SER A 577 13.47 -23.81 14.17
N MET A 578 12.49 -23.72 15.08
CA MET A 578 12.62 -24.09 16.50
C MET A 578 12.27 -25.56 16.80
N GLY A 579 11.85 -26.33 15.79
CA GLY A 579 11.47 -27.74 15.95
C GLY A 579 10.10 -27.97 16.59
N HIS A 580 9.24 -26.95 16.67
CA HIS A 580 7.88 -27.04 17.23
C HIS A 580 6.83 -27.44 16.19
N LEU A 581 7.04 -27.12 14.91
CA LEU A 581 6.17 -27.55 13.80
C LEU A 581 6.97 -28.30 12.74
N THR A 582 6.26 -29.02 11.88
CA THR A 582 6.80 -29.72 10.70
C THR A 582 6.52 -28.93 9.42
N ASN A 583 7.24 -29.26 8.33
CA ASN A 583 6.96 -28.66 7.01
C ASN A 583 5.55 -29.01 6.51
N ASP A 584 5.05 -30.22 6.78
CA ASP A 584 3.67 -30.63 6.43
C ASP A 584 2.64 -29.74 7.14
N GLN A 585 2.89 -29.35 8.40
CA GLN A 585 2.01 -28.43 9.14
C GLN A 585 2.07 -27.00 8.58
N VAL A 586 3.22 -26.52 8.12
CA VAL A 586 3.32 -25.23 7.42
C VAL A 586 2.55 -25.26 6.10
N GLU A 587 2.65 -26.36 5.35
CA GLU A 587 1.83 -26.57 4.15
C GLU A 587 0.34 -26.58 4.50
N GLY A 588 -0.05 -27.17 5.63
CA GLY A 588 -1.41 -27.08 6.17
C GLY A 588 -1.89 -25.65 6.41
N VAL A 589 -1.04 -24.78 6.95
CA VAL A 589 -1.33 -23.34 7.12
C VAL A 589 -1.53 -22.65 5.78
N ILE A 590 -0.66 -22.91 4.81
CA ILE A 590 -0.75 -22.33 3.45
C ILE A 590 -2.04 -22.79 2.77
N ASP A 591 -2.31 -24.10 2.77
CA ASP A 591 -3.48 -24.72 2.18
C ASP A 591 -4.79 -24.19 2.80
N ALA A 592 -4.81 -23.99 4.11
CA ALA A 592 -5.97 -23.49 4.82
C ALA A 592 -6.37 -22.08 4.35
N PHE A 593 -5.40 -21.19 4.15
CA PHE A 593 -5.66 -19.87 3.57
C PHE A 593 -5.97 -19.92 2.07
N ASP A 594 -5.38 -20.86 1.33
CA ASP A 594 -5.68 -21.07 -0.08
C ASP A 594 -7.13 -21.55 -0.30
N GLU A 595 -7.73 -22.30 0.64
CA GLU A 595 -9.13 -22.73 0.60
C GLU A 595 -10.12 -21.54 0.61
N VAL A 596 -9.72 -20.41 1.20
CA VAL A 596 -10.50 -19.17 1.21
C VAL A 596 -10.00 -18.12 0.23
N ALA A 597 -8.98 -18.44 -0.57
CA ALA A 597 -8.42 -17.58 -1.62
C ALA A 597 -7.94 -16.20 -1.11
N ILE A 598 -7.46 -16.10 0.13
CA ILE A 598 -6.72 -14.92 0.59
C ILE A 598 -5.37 -14.92 -0.13
N GLU A 599 -5.04 -13.90 -0.91
CA GLU A 599 -3.79 -13.92 -1.69
C GLU A 599 -2.54 -13.81 -0.79
N PRO A 600 -1.48 -14.58 -1.05
CA PRO A 600 -0.18 -14.41 -0.40
C PRO A 600 0.53 -13.12 -0.89
N THR A 601 1.54 -12.67 -0.13
CA THR A 601 2.27 -11.40 -0.39
C THR A 601 3.69 -11.60 -0.94
N TYR A 602 4.05 -12.81 -1.38
CA TYR A 602 5.37 -13.12 -1.93
C TYR A 602 5.52 -12.73 -3.40
N ASP A 603 6.74 -12.44 -3.86
CA ASP A 603 7.00 -11.97 -5.22
C ASP A 603 6.54 -12.98 -6.29
N TYR A 604 6.67 -14.28 -6.01
CA TYR A 604 6.22 -15.36 -6.87
C TYR A 604 5.49 -16.45 -6.10
N CYS A 605 4.32 -16.84 -6.62
CA CYS A 605 3.56 -17.99 -6.14
C CYS A 605 3.65 -19.10 -7.19
N LEU A 606 4.30 -20.20 -6.84
CA LEU A 606 4.73 -21.21 -7.78
C LEU A 606 4.21 -22.60 -7.43
N THR A 607 4.04 -23.41 -8.46
CA THR A 607 3.83 -24.85 -8.33
C THR A 607 5.14 -25.58 -8.03
N ASP A 608 5.08 -26.76 -7.43
CA ASP A 608 6.23 -27.65 -7.18
C ASP A 608 6.99 -28.04 -8.46
N ASP A 609 6.30 -28.07 -9.62
CA ASP A 609 6.87 -28.33 -10.95
C ASP A 609 7.30 -27.08 -11.74
N SER A 610 7.40 -25.92 -11.07
CA SER A 610 7.62 -24.62 -11.71
C SER A 610 9.03 -24.37 -12.26
N GLU A 611 9.10 -23.44 -13.22
CA GLU A 611 10.35 -22.97 -13.84
C GLU A 611 10.67 -21.51 -13.45
N VAL A 612 11.94 -21.18 -13.26
CA VAL A 612 12.44 -19.80 -13.19
C VAL A 612 13.09 -19.42 -14.51
N ILE A 613 12.68 -18.26 -15.06
CA ILE A 613 13.33 -17.61 -16.19
C ILE A 613 13.84 -16.25 -15.74
N VAL A 614 15.16 -16.11 -15.74
CA VAL A 614 15.83 -14.83 -15.49
C VAL A 614 15.95 -14.08 -16.80
N TYR A 615 15.54 -12.82 -16.81
CA TYR A 615 15.68 -11.90 -17.94
C TYR A 615 16.76 -10.87 -17.59
N GLY A 616 17.77 -10.77 -18.45
CA GLY A 616 18.83 -9.77 -18.36
C GLY A 616 18.53 -8.53 -19.22
N GLU A 617 19.59 -7.88 -19.73
CA GLU A 617 19.46 -6.69 -20.59
C GLU A 617 18.49 -6.90 -21.77
N ASN A 618 17.72 -5.86 -22.10
CA ASN A 618 16.73 -5.83 -23.20
C ASN A 618 15.59 -6.87 -23.08
N ASN A 619 15.24 -7.30 -21.86
CA ASN A 619 14.20 -8.30 -21.59
C ASN A 619 14.44 -9.62 -22.35
N LYS A 620 15.71 -10.01 -22.51
CA LYS A 620 16.10 -11.31 -23.10
C LYS A 620 16.39 -12.33 -22.00
N PRO A 621 16.00 -13.61 -22.17
CA PRO A 621 16.37 -14.65 -21.21
C PRO A 621 17.89 -14.74 -21.04
N TYR A 622 18.34 -14.68 -19.80
CA TYR A 622 19.73 -14.73 -19.38
C TYR A 622 20.04 -16.10 -18.75
N ASP A 623 21.24 -16.61 -19.01
CA ASP A 623 21.63 -17.98 -18.68
C ASP A 623 23.05 -18.04 -18.11
N ASN A 624 23.52 -16.99 -17.42
CA ASN A 624 24.85 -16.99 -16.82
C ASN A 624 24.84 -16.38 -15.41
N TYR A 625 24.15 -17.03 -14.48
CA TYR A 625 23.97 -16.55 -13.10
C TYR A 625 24.06 -17.72 -12.12
N ARG A 626 24.38 -17.43 -10.85
CA ARG A 626 24.20 -18.35 -9.71
C ARG A 626 22.83 -18.08 -9.10
N ILE A 627 22.15 -19.14 -8.69
CA ILE A 627 20.95 -19.06 -7.85
C ILE A 627 21.25 -19.72 -6.51
N GLN A 628 20.89 -19.04 -5.43
CA GLN A 628 20.87 -19.56 -4.08
C GLN A 628 19.44 -19.48 -3.55
N VAL A 629 18.91 -20.58 -3.04
CA VAL A 629 17.58 -20.68 -2.46
C VAL A 629 17.70 -21.22 -1.06
N SER A 630 17.12 -20.51 -0.10
CA SER A 630 17.05 -20.96 1.29
C SER A 630 15.60 -20.96 1.76
N ARG A 631 15.22 -21.95 2.60
CA ARG A 631 13.95 -21.87 3.32
C ARG A 631 13.95 -20.60 4.17
N ARG A 632 12.82 -19.90 4.26
CA ARG A 632 12.71 -18.66 5.04
C ARG A 632 12.92 -18.97 6.53
N PHE A 633 13.95 -18.37 7.14
CA PHE A 633 14.46 -18.70 8.49
C PHE A 633 15.07 -20.10 8.65
N GLY A 634 15.46 -20.75 7.55
CA GLY A 634 15.98 -22.11 7.55
C GLY A 634 17.24 -22.27 6.70
N GLU A 635 17.49 -23.51 6.30
CA GLU A 635 18.69 -23.92 5.56
C GLU A 635 18.65 -23.59 4.06
N GLU A 636 19.83 -23.55 3.46
CA GLU A 636 20.02 -23.48 2.01
C GLU A 636 19.61 -24.82 1.37
N VAL A 637 18.70 -24.78 0.40
CA VAL A 637 18.14 -25.96 -0.28
C VAL A 637 18.61 -26.09 -1.73
N LEU A 638 19.07 -24.99 -2.35
CA LEU A 638 19.61 -24.97 -3.71
C LEU A 638 20.74 -23.95 -3.82
N ASN A 639 21.84 -24.33 -4.44
CA ASN A 639 22.94 -23.42 -4.78
C ASN A 639 23.65 -23.94 -6.03
N GLU A 640 23.36 -23.33 -7.18
CA GLU A 640 23.92 -23.78 -8.45
C GLU A 640 24.17 -22.65 -9.44
N GLU A 641 25.16 -22.86 -10.30
CA GLU A 641 25.39 -22.02 -11.48
C GLU A 641 24.48 -22.46 -12.62
N VAL A 642 23.65 -21.55 -13.08
CA VAL A 642 22.69 -21.78 -14.14
C VAL A 642 23.30 -21.35 -15.46
N LYS A 643 23.47 -22.32 -16.37
CA LYS A 643 23.94 -22.12 -17.76
C LYS A 643 22.83 -22.32 -18.81
N SER A 644 21.58 -22.32 -18.37
CA SER A 644 20.39 -22.52 -19.21
C SER A 644 19.40 -21.36 -19.07
N LYS A 645 18.68 -21.04 -20.15
CA LYS A 645 17.66 -19.97 -20.17
C LYS A 645 16.44 -20.24 -19.28
N LYS A 646 16.34 -21.45 -18.75
CA LYS A 646 15.26 -21.92 -17.89
C LYS A 646 15.87 -22.82 -16.84
N LEU A 647 15.45 -22.64 -15.60
CA LEU A 647 15.75 -23.51 -14.48
C LEU A 647 14.46 -24.15 -13.97
N ASN A 648 14.47 -25.44 -13.69
CA ASN A 648 13.38 -26.11 -12.98
C ASN A 648 13.77 -26.22 -11.51
N LEU A 649 13.04 -25.53 -10.62
CA LEU A 649 13.43 -25.35 -9.22
C LEU A 649 13.32 -26.64 -8.40
N LYS A 650 12.29 -27.47 -8.66
CA LYS A 650 11.97 -28.70 -7.91
C LYS A 650 12.08 -28.54 -6.40
N LEU A 651 11.35 -27.58 -5.85
CA LEU A 651 11.30 -27.33 -4.41
C LEU A 651 10.06 -27.99 -3.81
N ASP A 652 10.17 -28.48 -2.59
CA ASP A 652 9.02 -28.93 -1.81
C ASP A 652 8.12 -27.73 -1.44
N ALA A 653 6.90 -28.00 -0.98
CA ALA A 653 6.01 -26.96 -0.47
C ALA A 653 6.68 -26.15 0.66
N GLY A 654 6.50 -24.84 0.61
CA GLY A 654 7.10 -23.91 1.57
C GLY A 654 7.39 -22.53 1.01
N ILE A 655 8.04 -21.71 1.84
CA ILE A 655 8.37 -20.31 1.54
C ILE A 655 9.88 -20.15 1.57
N TYR A 656 10.41 -19.45 0.56
CA TYR A 656 11.83 -19.41 0.26
C TYR A 656 12.33 -17.98 -0.02
N ASN A 657 13.56 -17.71 0.40
CA ASN A 657 14.35 -16.57 -0.03
C ASN A 657 15.24 -16.99 -1.19
N VAL A 658 15.28 -16.21 -2.26
CA VAL A 658 16.13 -16.44 -3.43
C VAL A 658 17.08 -15.28 -3.62
N LEU A 659 18.36 -15.60 -3.80
CA LEU A 659 19.41 -14.70 -4.22
C LEU A 659 19.93 -15.16 -5.58
N LEU A 660 19.82 -14.29 -6.58
CA LEU A 660 20.50 -14.47 -7.86
C LEU A 660 21.77 -13.62 -7.87
N THR A 661 22.85 -14.14 -8.46
CA THR A 661 24.12 -13.42 -8.65
C THR A 661 24.58 -13.58 -10.10
N ASP A 662 24.93 -12.50 -10.79
CA ASP A 662 25.49 -12.58 -12.15
C ASP A 662 26.90 -13.18 -12.11
N LEU A 663 27.17 -14.22 -12.91
CA LEU A 663 28.51 -14.84 -12.97
C LEU A 663 29.51 -14.01 -13.78
N ASN A 664 29.05 -13.05 -14.57
CA ASN A 664 29.93 -12.07 -15.22
C ASN A 664 30.30 -10.90 -14.28
N ASN A 665 29.53 -10.72 -13.19
CA ASN A 665 29.70 -9.62 -12.26
C ASN A 665 29.06 -9.97 -10.91
N GLU A 666 29.86 -10.49 -9.99
CA GLU A 666 29.34 -10.98 -8.70
C GLU A 666 28.73 -9.89 -7.81
N ASP A 667 28.97 -8.60 -8.10
CA ASP A 667 28.34 -7.47 -7.41
C ASP A 667 26.88 -7.24 -7.87
N LEU A 668 26.47 -7.80 -9.01
CA LEU A 668 25.07 -7.75 -9.47
C LEU A 668 24.28 -8.89 -8.86
N THR A 669 23.43 -8.55 -7.91
CA THR A 669 22.51 -9.50 -7.27
C THR A 669 21.04 -9.10 -7.44
N LYS A 670 20.16 -10.09 -7.31
CA LYS A 670 18.71 -9.88 -7.24
C LYS A 670 18.12 -10.80 -6.18
N GLU A 671 17.54 -10.18 -5.15
CA GLU A 671 16.79 -10.89 -4.12
C GLU A 671 15.28 -10.82 -4.39
N PHE A 672 14.59 -11.91 -4.05
CA PHE A 672 13.14 -12.02 -4.04
C PHE A 672 12.68 -13.20 -3.19
N THR A 673 11.40 -13.22 -2.87
CA THR A 673 10.72 -14.29 -2.13
C THR A 673 9.83 -15.12 -3.04
N LEU A 674 9.69 -16.40 -2.74
CA LEU A 674 8.71 -17.24 -3.42
C LEU A 674 8.02 -18.18 -2.45
N ILE A 675 6.76 -18.47 -2.74
CA ILE A 675 5.99 -19.56 -2.12
C ILE A 675 5.81 -20.67 -3.16
N VAL A 676 6.09 -21.91 -2.75
CA VAL A 676 5.84 -23.12 -3.54
C VAL A 676 4.73 -23.91 -2.88
N ASN A 677 3.74 -24.33 -3.65
CA ASN A 677 2.71 -25.25 -3.19
C ASN A 677 2.25 -26.19 -4.33
N ASP A 678 1.53 -27.27 -4.00
CA ASP A 678 1.07 -28.29 -4.96
C ASP A 678 -0.08 -27.84 -5.87
N ALA A 679 -0.66 -26.66 -5.60
CA ALA A 679 -1.74 -25.99 -6.32
C ALA A 679 -2.95 -26.89 -6.58
N LYS A 680 -3.92 -26.87 -5.66
CA LYS A 680 -5.16 -27.64 -5.82
C LYS A 680 -5.98 -27.18 -7.02
N LYS A 681 -6.75 -28.13 -7.55
CA LYS A 681 -7.56 -27.94 -8.77
C LYS A 681 -8.61 -26.84 -8.59
N GLY A 682 -8.36 -25.67 -9.17
CA GLY A 682 -9.26 -24.51 -9.14
C GLY A 682 -8.67 -23.26 -8.48
N GLN A 683 -7.44 -23.33 -7.95
CA GLN A 683 -6.69 -22.18 -7.44
C GLN A 683 -5.79 -21.62 -8.53
N ASP A 684 -6.11 -20.42 -9.03
CA ASP A 684 -5.32 -19.73 -10.08
C ASP A 684 -4.15 -18.89 -9.50
N ILE A 685 -3.87 -19.01 -8.19
CA ILE A 685 -2.84 -18.23 -7.46
C ILE A 685 -1.43 -18.69 -7.85
N TYR A 686 -1.24 -20.00 -8.04
CA TYR A 686 0.06 -20.60 -8.28
C TYR A 686 0.36 -20.76 -9.77
N GLN A 687 1.54 -20.28 -10.17
CA GLN A 687 1.99 -20.27 -11.55
C GLN A 687 3.01 -21.38 -11.80
N LYS A 688 3.10 -21.85 -13.05
CA LYS A 688 4.15 -22.80 -13.46
C LYS A 688 5.48 -22.13 -13.82
N GLN A 689 5.55 -20.80 -13.75
CA GLN A 689 6.73 -20.07 -14.19
C GLN A 689 6.90 -18.72 -13.49
N ALA A 690 8.07 -18.49 -12.90
CA ALA A 690 8.52 -17.16 -12.48
C ALA A 690 9.31 -16.48 -13.61
N LYS A 691 9.00 -15.21 -13.87
CA LYS A 691 9.77 -14.34 -14.77
C LYS A 691 10.45 -13.26 -13.95
N VAL A 692 11.75 -13.39 -13.77
CA VAL A 692 12.56 -12.52 -12.92
C VAL A 692 13.30 -11.52 -13.79
N MET A 693 13.01 -10.24 -13.62
CA MET A 693 13.67 -9.15 -14.36
C MET A 693 14.93 -8.71 -13.60
N THR A 694 16.06 -8.65 -14.30
CA THR A 694 17.38 -8.30 -13.74
C THR A 694 18.14 -7.35 -14.67
N GLN A 695 19.26 -6.81 -14.19
CA GLN A 695 20.23 -6.09 -15.01
C GLN A 695 21.39 -6.99 -15.48
N PHE A 696 21.26 -8.31 -15.34
CA PHE A 696 22.35 -9.23 -15.62
C PHE A 696 22.73 -9.23 -17.10
N GLY A 697 24.03 -9.40 -17.37
CA GLY A 697 24.57 -9.31 -18.72
C GLY A 697 24.55 -7.91 -19.34
N ALA A 698 24.26 -6.85 -18.57
CA ALA A 698 24.43 -5.48 -19.03
C ALA A 698 25.91 -5.16 -19.27
N ASN A 699 26.19 -4.49 -20.39
CA ASN A 699 27.56 -4.23 -20.82
C ASN A 699 28.23 -3.10 -20.01
N VAL A 700 29.50 -3.29 -19.64
CA VAL A 700 30.35 -2.25 -19.02
C VAL A 700 30.62 -1.13 -20.03
N ARG A 701 30.47 0.12 -19.60
CA ARG A 701 30.64 1.32 -20.43
C ARG A 701 31.62 2.26 -19.78
N ASP A 702 32.44 2.90 -20.61
CA ASP A 702 33.47 3.82 -20.16
C ASP A 702 33.14 5.24 -20.57
N VAL A 703 33.18 6.13 -19.58
CA VAL A 703 32.96 7.55 -19.76
C VAL A 703 34.18 8.32 -19.27
N VAL A 704 34.69 9.22 -20.10
CA VAL A 704 35.69 10.21 -19.67
C VAL A 704 35.02 11.59 -19.57
N LEU A 705 34.90 12.10 -18.35
CA LEU A 705 34.56 13.50 -18.10
C LEU A 705 35.83 14.35 -18.31
N THR A 706 35.78 15.25 -19.28
CA THR A 706 36.88 16.15 -19.64
C THR A 706 36.47 17.57 -19.29
N LEU A 707 36.96 18.07 -18.15
CA LEU A 707 36.52 19.31 -17.53
C LEU A 707 37.51 20.44 -17.80
N ASP A 708 37.02 21.53 -18.38
CA ASP A 708 37.77 22.77 -18.52
C ASP A 708 37.89 23.46 -17.17
N VAL A 709 39.12 23.69 -16.75
CA VAL A 709 39.46 24.41 -15.51
C VAL A 709 40.33 25.63 -15.83
N SER A 710 40.27 26.15 -17.05
CA SER A 710 41.02 27.33 -17.49
C SER A 710 40.55 28.62 -16.80
N GLY A 711 41.32 29.70 -16.95
CA GLY A 711 40.98 30.99 -16.35
C GLY A 711 39.67 31.62 -16.86
N SER A 712 39.27 31.34 -18.10
CA SER A 712 38.02 31.85 -18.71
C SER A 712 36.76 31.26 -18.07
N MET A 713 36.89 30.05 -17.49
CA MET A 713 35.85 29.38 -16.71
C MET A 713 35.58 30.04 -15.34
N GLY A 714 36.36 31.04 -14.92
CA GLY A 714 36.23 31.65 -13.61
C GLY A 714 34.84 32.25 -13.33
N GLY A 715 34.37 32.15 -12.09
CA GLY A 715 33.06 32.65 -11.68
C GLY A 715 31.94 31.64 -11.95
N THR A 716 30.87 32.06 -12.61
CA THR A 716 29.69 31.22 -12.85
C THR A 716 30.01 29.94 -13.65
N PRO A 717 30.80 29.96 -14.75
CA PRO A 717 31.00 28.76 -15.57
C PRO A 717 31.61 27.56 -14.82
N ILE A 718 32.61 27.77 -13.95
CA ILE A 718 33.25 26.68 -13.21
C ILE A 718 32.33 26.11 -12.11
N GLU A 719 31.51 26.94 -11.45
CA GLU A 719 30.55 26.47 -10.45
C GLU A 719 29.44 25.65 -11.12
N GLU A 720 28.92 26.11 -12.26
CA GLU A 720 27.97 25.36 -13.07
C GLU A 720 28.60 24.06 -13.61
N THR A 721 29.88 24.06 -13.97
CA THR A 721 30.60 22.85 -14.40
C THR A 721 30.72 21.82 -13.28
N LYS A 722 31.00 22.25 -12.05
CA LYS A 722 31.03 21.35 -10.87
C LYS A 722 29.67 20.72 -10.63
N GLU A 723 28.63 21.54 -10.63
CA GLU A 723 27.28 21.08 -10.36
C GLU A 723 26.79 20.14 -11.47
N ALA A 724 27.05 20.50 -12.73
CA ALA A 724 26.84 19.67 -13.90
C ALA A 724 27.52 18.30 -13.77
N ALA A 725 28.83 18.27 -13.50
CA ALA A 725 29.57 17.02 -13.38
C ALA A 725 29.09 16.15 -12.20
N GLN A 726 28.69 16.74 -11.07
CA GLN A 726 28.11 15.99 -9.95
C GLN A 726 26.75 15.37 -10.31
N LYS A 727 25.86 16.15 -10.93
CA LYS A 727 24.56 15.66 -11.41
C LYS A 727 24.72 14.58 -12.48
N PHE A 728 25.68 14.73 -13.39
CA PHE A 728 26.03 13.70 -14.37
C PHE A 728 26.37 12.37 -13.71
N ILE A 729 27.27 12.42 -12.71
CA ILE A 729 27.66 11.24 -11.93
C ILE A 729 26.42 10.62 -11.26
N ASP A 730 25.60 11.41 -10.58
CA ASP A 730 24.39 10.93 -9.92
C ASP A 730 23.44 10.21 -10.90
N THR A 731 23.14 10.83 -12.03
CA THR A 731 22.22 10.31 -13.05
C THR A 731 22.75 9.06 -13.75
N VAL A 732 24.04 9.03 -14.10
CA VAL A 732 24.64 7.86 -14.77
C VAL A 732 24.62 6.63 -13.87
N TYR A 733 24.98 6.77 -12.58
CA TYR A 733 24.96 5.62 -11.66
C TYR A 733 23.53 5.19 -11.27
N GLU A 734 22.55 6.09 -11.29
CA GLU A 734 21.14 5.73 -11.09
C GLU A 734 20.64 4.80 -12.22
N LYS A 735 21.02 5.09 -13.48
CA LYS A 735 20.54 4.33 -14.64
C LYS A 735 21.44 3.15 -15.03
N SER A 736 22.75 3.31 -14.87
CA SER A 736 23.76 2.32 -15.25
C SER A 736 24.87 2.25 -14.20
N PRO A 737 24.64 1.55 -13.08
CA PRO A 737 25.58 1.42 -11.97
C PRO A 737 26.97 0.87 -12.37
N GLN A 738 27.03 0.15 -13.50
CA GLN A 738 28.23 -0.49 -14.05
C GLN A 738 29.12 0.43 -14.88
N THR A 739 28.73 1.70 -15.05
CA THR A 739 29.52 2.66 -15.83
C THR A 739 30.79 3.02 -15.07
N ARG A 740 31.94 2.89 -15.72
CA ARG A 740 33.21 3.37 -15.18
C ARG A 740 33.44 4.79 -15.67
N ILE A 741 33.59 5.73 -14.74
CA ILE A 741 33.87 7.12 -15.06
C ILE A 741 35.33 7.42 -14.72
N SER A 742 36.02 8.09 -15.64
CA SER A 742 37.31 8.74 -15.40
C SER A 742 37.14 10.25 -15.48
N ILE A 743 37.95 11.01 -14.73
CA ILE A 743 37.94 12.48 -14.76
C ILE A 743 39.29 12.99 -15.24
N ILE A 744 39.25 13.83 -16.28
CA ILE A 744 40.37 14.60 -16.80
C ILE A 744 40.03 16.08 -16.62
N THR A 745 40.99 16.86 -16.15
CA THR A 745 40.90 18.33 -16.12
C THR A 745 41.94 18.93 -17.05
N TYR A 746 41.64 20.05 -17.70
CA TYR A 746 42.63 20.76 -18.53
C TYR A 746 42.57 22.29 -18.36
N SER A 747 43.75 22.90 -18.49
CA SER A 747 43.96 24.36 -18.60
C SER A 747 45.09 24.60 -19.62
N SER A 748 46.26 25.11 -19.24
CA SER A 748 47.45 25.16 -20.11
C SER A 748 47.92 23.75 -20.52
N ASP A 749 47.79 22.80 -19.59
CA ASP A 749 48.06 21.37 -19.76
C ASP A 749 46.84 20.54 -19.35
N ALA A 750 46.81 19.25 -19.72
CA ALA A 750 45.75 18.32 -19.34
C ALA A 750 46.27 17.19 -18.44
N GLN A 751 45.50 16.80 -17.43
CA GLN A 751 45.86 15.76 -16.47
C GLN A 751 44.68 14.85 -16.10
N LYS A 752 44.96 13.58 -15.83
CA LYS A 752 43.98 12.61 -15.29
C LYS A 752 43.92 12.78 -13.77
N VAL A 753 42.74 13.15 -13.25
CA VAL A 753 42.50 13.38 -11.82
C VAL A 753 42.01 12.10 -11.14
N VAL A 754 41.16 11.33 -11.83
CA VAL A 754 40.61 10.06 -11.33
C VAL A 754 40.71 9.02 -12.45
N ASP A 755 41.25 7.84 -12.15
CA ASP A 755 41.23 6.69 -13.07
C ASP A 755 39.83 6.07 -13.18
N PHE A 756 39.58 5.24 -14.20
CA PHE A 756 38.27 4.57 -14.35
C PHE A 756 37.84 3.87 -13.06
N THR A 757 36.69 4.28 -12.53
CA THR A 757 36.12 3.75 -11.29
C THR A 757 34.59 3.83 -11.33
N ASN A 758 33.94 2.97 -10.55
CA ASN A 758 32.52 3.03 -10.21
C ASN A 758 32.27 3.68 -8.82
N ASP A 759 33.32 4.15 -8.13
CA ASP A 759 33.20 4.81 -6.83
C ASP A 759 32.67 6.24 -6.99
N LYS A 760 31.35 6.36 -6.78
CA LYS A 760 30.61 7.61 -6.84
C LYS A 760 31.17 8.67 -5.90
N ALA A 761 31.56 8.31 -4.68
CA ALA A 761 32.06 9.27 -3.68
C ALA A 761 33.41 9.84 -4.11
N LYS A 762 34.32 8.98 -4.59
CA LYS A 762 35.63 9.39 -5.12
C LYS A 762 35.50 10.36 -6.30
N LEU A 763 34.58 10.10 -7.22
CA LEU A 763 34.32 10.97 -8.37
C LEU A 763 33.76 12.32 -7.94
N LYS A 764 32.74 12.35 -7.06
CA LYS A 764 32.14 13.61 -6.57
C LYS A 764 33.15 14.46 -5.81
N ASN A 765 33.97 13.84 -4.95
CA ASN A 765 35.03 14.53 -4.22
C ASN A 765 36.06 15.18 -5.17
N ALA A 766 36.44 14.49 -6.25
CA ALA A 766 37.35 15.04 -7.24
C ALA A 766 36.74 16.24 -7.98
N VAL A 767 35.45 16.18 -8.34
CA VAL A 767 34.74 17.30 -8.97
C VAL A 767 34.62 18.50 -8.03
N SER A 768 34.24 18.30 -6.77
CA SER A 768 34.10 19.41 -5.81
C SER A 768 35.42 20.17 -5.58
N GLY A 769 36.57 19.51 -5.77
CA GLY A 769 37.90 20.09 -5.58
C GLY A 769 38.48 20.88 -6.76
N ILE A 770 37.79 20.97 -7.90
CA ILE A 770 38.34 21.70 -9.07
C ILE A 770 38.28 23.22 -8.88
N TYR A 771 39.22 23.94 -9.50
CA TYR A 771 39.27 25.41 -9.49
C TYR A 771 39.81 25.94 -10.83
N SER A 772 39.35 27.11 -11.26
CA SER A 772 39.74 27.74 -12.53
C SER A 772 41.11 28.42 -12.46
N GLY A 773 41.94 28.29 -13.50
CA GLY A 773 43.20 29.02 -13.68
C GLY A 773 44.02 28.53 -14.89
N GLY A 774 45.03 29.31 -15.29
CA GLY A 774 45.89 28.99 -16.46
C GLY A 774 45.25 29.35 -17.81
N GLY A 775 45.88 28.91 -18.91
CA GLY A 775 45.35 29.02 -20.27
C GLY A 775 44.32 27.94 -20.61
N THR A 776 43.90 27.85 -21.87
CA THR A 776 42.81 26.97 -22.34
C THR A 776 43.28 26.12 -23.53
N ASN A 777 43.68 24.87 -23.26
CA ASN A 777 44.26 23.95 -24.24
C ASN A 777 43.33 22.74 -24.51
N ILE A 778 42.28 22.97 -25.30
CA ILE A 778 41.25 21.97 -25.62
C ILE A 778 41.84 20.75 -26.37
N GLU A 779 42.85 20.93 -27.24
CA GLU A 779 43.50 19.80 -27.95
C GLU A 779 44.16 18.83 -26.96
N ALA A 780 44.83 19.34 -25.92
CA ALA A 780 45.45 18.50 -24.91
C ALA A 780 44.42 17.71 -24.09
N GLY A 781 43.30 18.35 -23.72
CA GLY A 781 42.17 17.70 -23.04
C GLY A 781 41.61 16.53 -23.83
N LEU A 782 41.19 16.77 -25.08
CA LEU A 782 40.66 15.75 -25.99
C LEU A 782 41.67 14.63 -26.26
N LYS A 783 42.95 14.97 -26.42
CA LYS A 783 44.02 14.00 -26.67
C LYS A 783 44.27 13.07 -25.48
N ASN A 784 44.23 13.58 -24.25
CA ASN A 784 44.37 12.73 -23.07
C ASN A 784 43.13 11.85 -22.86
N ALA A 785 41.92 12.38 -23.10
CA ALA A 785 40.70 11.57 -23.07
C ALA A 785 40.76 10.42 -24.08
N TYR A 786 41.12 10.70 -25.32
CA TYR A 786 41.29 9.68 -26.36
C TYR A 786 42.33 8.62 -26.00
N LYS A 787 43.51 9.02 -25.50
CA LYS A 787 44.55 8.07 -25.09
C LYS A 787 44.07 7.13 -23.98
N LEU A 788 43.24 7.63 -23.08
CA LEU A 788 42.74 6.87 -21.94
C LEU A 788 41.67 5.86 -22.36
N ILE A 789 40.73 6.26 -23.22
CA ILE A 789 39.54 5.43 -23.52
C ILE A 789 39.68 4.55 -24.77
N LYS A 790 40.56 4.87 -25.73
CA LYS A 790 40.59 4.17 -27.03
C LYS A 790 40.91 2.67 -26.91
N ASP A 791 41.76 2.29 -25.95
CA ASP A 791 42.26 0.93 -25.79
C ASP A 791 41.42 0.09 -24.81
N GLU A 792 40.38 0.68 -24.20
CA GLU A 792 39.45 -0.05 -23.33
C GLU A 792 38.57 -1.04 -24.13
N GLU A 793 38.16 -2.14 -23.51
CA GLU A 793 37.34 -3.18 -24.17
C GLU A 793 35.82 -2.91 -24.11
N SER A 794 35.40 -1.77 -23.55
CA SER A 794 33.98 -1.43 -23.41
C SER A 794 33.26 -1.27 -24.76
N LEU A 795 32.00 -1.74 -24.81
CA LEU A 795 31.18 -1.68 -26.02
C LEU A 795 30.85 -0.25 -26.47
N LYS A 796 30.73 0.69 -25.53
CA LYS A 796 30.49 2.11 -25.81
C LYS A 796 31.52 2.96 -25.07
N LYS A 797 32.16 3.85 -25.82
CA LYS A 797 33.21 4.76 -25.37
C LYS A 797 32.75 6.20 -25.53
N ILE A 798 32.57 6.89 -24.42
CA ILE A 798 31.99 8.23 -24.39
C ILE A 798 32.99 9.22 -23.81
N VAL A 799 33.13 10.37 -24.46
CA VAL A 799 33.85 11.52 -23.94
C VAL A 799 32.89 12.68 -23.80
N VAL A 800 32.84 13.27 -22.61
CA VAL A 800 32.01 14.44 -22.30
C VAL A 800 32.94 15.61 -22.01
N LEU A 801 32.96 16.59 -22.92
CA LEU A 801 33.72 17.83 -22.78
C LEU A 801 32.84 18.91 -22.16
N MET A 802 33.28 19.52 -21.06
CA MET A 802 32.61 20.65 -20.40
C MET A 802 33.51 21.88 -20.47
N SER A 803 33.16 22.92 -21.23
CA SER A 803 34.02 24.09 -21.52
C SER A 803 33.22 25.32 -21.96
N ASP A 804 33.81 26.51 -21.89
CA ASP A 804 33.30 27.75 -22.50
C ASP A 804 33.75 27.92 -23.96
N GLY A 805 34.65 27.06 -24.46
CA GLY A 805 35.07 27.03 -25.86
C GLY A 805 36.07 28.11 -26.26
N GLU A 806 36.79 28.75 -25.34
CA GLU A 806 37.73 29.86 -25.61
C GLU A 806 39.21 29.41 -25.60
N PRO A 807 39.76 28.77 -26.66
CA PRO A 807 41.13 28.28 -26.64
C PRO A 807 42.16 29.42 -26.63
N THR A 808 43.09 29.40 -25.68
CA THR A 808 44.17 30.38 -25.53
C THR A 808 45.56 29.76 -25.57
N GLU A 809 45.66 28.43 -25.51
CA GLU A 809 46.91 27.66 -25.55
C GLU A 809 46.78 26.39 -26.42
N GLY A 810 47.93 25.81 -26.76
CA GLY A 810 48.02 24.55 -27.51
C GLY A 810 48.55 24.74 -28.94
N LYS A 811 48.36 23.70 -29.77
CA LYS A 811 48.83 23.72 -31.15
C LYS A 811 48.01 24.69 -31.99
N GLN A 812 48.69 25.46 -32.82
CA GLN A 812 48.08 26.32 -33.82
C GLN A 812 48.44 25.86 -35.24
N LYS A 813 47.53 26.12 -36.17
CA LYS A 813 47.78 26.08 -37.62
C LYS A 813 47.31 27.38 -38.21
N ASP A 814 48.18 28.05 -38.96
CA ASP A 814 47.93 29.36 -39.56
C ASP A 814 47.45 30.42 -38.53
N GLY A 815 47.96 30.35 -37.29
CA GLY A 815 47.62 31.25 -36.20
C GLY A 815 46.29 30.95 -35.49
N SER A 816 45.60 29.86 -35.83
CA SER A 816 44.33 29.45 -35.20
C SER A 816 44.45 28.10 -34.49
N TYR A 817 43.81 27.99 -33.31
CA TYR A 817 43.70 26.73 -32.54
C TYR A 817 42.65 25.76 -33.10
N ARG A 818 41.74 26.24 -33.95
CA ARG A 818 40.52 25.53 -34.35
C ARG A 818 40.81 24.24 -35.14
N GLU A 819 41.70 24.29 -36.12
CA GLU A 819 41.96 23.10 -36.96
C GLU A 819 42.60 21.93 -36.18
N PRO A 820 43.62 22.15 -35.32
CA PRO A 820 44.16 21.08 -34.48
C PRO A 820 43.13 20.46 -33.54
N ILE A 821 42.25 21.26 -32.93
CA ILE A 821 41.16 20.80 -32.06
C ILE A 821 40.18 19.92 -32.85
N LEU A 822 39.69 20.42 -33.98
CA LEU A 822 38.75 19.67 -34.83
C LEU A 822 39.37 18.42 -35.43
N SER A 823 40.67 18.43 -35.75
CA SER A 823 41.39 17.24 -36.19
C SER A 823 41.38 16.13 -35.14
N MET A 824 41.62 16.48 -33.87
CA MET A 824 41.56 15.53 -32.76
C MET A 824 40.14 15.02 -32.51
N ALA A 825 39.14 15.91 -32.47
CA ALA A 825 37.74 15.54 -32.30
C ALA A 825 37.23 14.62 -33.42
N ASN A 826 37.55 14.95 -34.68
CA ASN A 826 37.20 14.11 -35.83
C ASN A 826 37.86 12.74 -35.80
N LYS A 827 39.09 12.65 -35.28
CA LYS A 827 39.75 11.35 -35.07
C LYS A 827 39.00 10.50 -34.04
N MET A 828 38.58 11.09 -32.92
CA MET A 828 37.78 10.37 -31.91
C MET A 828 36.48 9.83 -32.53
N LYS A 829 35.78 10.67 -33.30
CA LYS A 829 34.55 10.28 -34.02
C LYS A 829 34.79 9.14 -35.03
N GLN A 830 35.90 9.19 -35.78
CA GLN A 830 36.27 8.13 -36.74
C GLN A 830 36.59 6.79 -36.07
N ASP A 831 37.14 6.82 -34.87
CA ASP A 831 37.45 5.63 -34.05
C ASP A 831 36.24 5.17 -33.22
N ASN A 832 35.03 5.61 -33.57
CA ASN A 832 33.76 5.24 -32.95
C ASN A 832 33.62 5.66 -31.47
N LEU A 833 34.28 6.76 -31.05
CA LEU A 833 34.02 7.40 -29.77
C LEU A 833 32.90 8.42 -29.94
N MET A 834 31.94 8.41 -29.01
CA MET A 834 30.92 9.45 -28.93
C MET A 834 31.46 10.65 -28.18
N VAL A 835 31.41 11.83 -28.79
CA VAL A 835 31.89 13.08 -28.18
C VAL A 835 30.70 13.98 -27.88
N TYR A 836 30.46 14.21 -26.60
CA TYR A 836 29.49 15.18 -26.10
C TYR A 836 30.19 16.48 -25.75
N THR A 837 29.56 17.61 -26.02
CA THR A 837 30.05 18.91 -25.56
C THR A 837 28.96 19.66 -24.79
N LEU A 838 29.32 20.17 -23.62
CA LEU A 838 28.50 21.03 -22.78
C LEU A 838 29.20 22.40 -22.71
N GLY A 839 28.56 23.41 -23.30
CA GLY A 839 29.06 24.77 -23.43
C GLY A 839 28.62 25.68 -22.28
N PHE A 840 29.56 26.23 -21.51
CA PHE A 840 29.30 27.10 -20.35
C PHE A 840 29.65 28.56 -20.67
N PHE A 841 28.80 29.23 -21.44
CA PHE A 841 29.13 30.51 -22.08
C PHE A 841 28.80 31.77 -21.26
N HIS A 842 28.61 31.66 -19.93
CA HIS A 842 28.10 32.76 -19.08
C HIS A 842 28.92 34.04 -19.13
N ASN A 843 30.21 33.95 -19.47
CA ASN A 843 31.15 35.07 -19.53
C ASN A 843 31.38 35.62 -20.96
N LEU A 844 30.71 35.06 -21.98
CA LEU A 844 30.94 35.41 -23.39
C LEU A 844 29.79 36.21 -23.99
N GLU A 845 30.11 37.21 -24.81
CA GLU A 845 29.15 38.05 -25.53
C GLU A 845 29.63 38.33 -26.97
N GLY A 846 28.70 38.74 -27.84
CA GLY A 846 29.02 39.20 -29.21
C GLY A 846 29.64 38.14 -30.13
N GLU A 847 30.57 38.56 -31.00
CA GLU A 847 31.20 37.66 -32.00
C GLU A 847 31.96 36.50 -31.35
N ASN A 848 32.61 36.72 -30.20
CA ASN A 848 33.35 35.69 -29.46
C ASN A 848 32.43 34.55 -29.00
N LEU A 849 31.21 34.88 -28.54
CA LEU A 849 30.21 33.89 -28.15
C LEU A 849 29.83 33.00 -29.36
N GLY A 850 29.61 33.60 -30.53
CA GLY A 850 29.31 32.86 -31.75
C GLY A 850 30.44 31.91 -32.18
N GLU A 851 31.70 32.36 -32.11
CA GLU A 851 32.85 31.52 -32.47
C GLU A 851 33.05 30.34 -31.51
N CYS A 852 32.96 30.57 -30.20
CA CYS A 852 33.13 29.54 -29.17
C CYS A 852 32.00 28.51 -29.20
N ARG A 853 30.74 28.95 -29.38
CA ARG A 853 29.58 28.08 -29.61
C ARG A 853 29.80 27.18 -30.81
N GLN A 854 30.17 27.77 -31.95
CA GLN A 854 30.40 27.01 -33.17
C GLN A 854 31.55 26.01 -33.00
N LEU A 855 32.63 26.37 -32.31
CA LEU A 855 33.71 25.44 -31.99
C LEU A 855 33.23 24.25 -31.17
N MET A 856 32.48 24.47 -30.08
CA MET A 856 31.94 23.41 -29.24
C MET A 856 30.96 22.51 -30.00
N ALA A 857 30.13 23.08 -30.88
CA ALA A 857 29.24 22.32 -31.75
C ALA A 857 30.00 21.42 -32.74
N ASP A 858 31.09 21.92 -33.34
CA ASP A 858 31.88 21.17 -34.32
C ASP A 858 32.76 20.06 -33.70
N ILE A 859 33.14 20.23 -32.43
CA ILE A 859 33.82 19.17 -31.65
C ILE A 859 32.89 17.98 -31.43
N ALA A 860 31.64 18.24 -31.07
CA ALA A 860 30.67 17.20 -30.75
C ALA A 860 30.43 16.22 -31.90
N SER A 861 29.98 15.02 -31.55
CA SER A 861 29.26 14.15 -32.47
C SER A 861 27.94 14.82 -32.87
N GLU A 862 27.44 14.53 -34.07
CA GLU A 862 26.24 15.19 -34.60
C GLU A 862 25.04 15.01 -33.66
N GLY A 863 24.44 16.14 -33.26
CA GLY A 863 23.32 16.19 -32.31
C GLY A 863 23.70 16.19 -30.83
N TYR A 864 24.98 16.05 -30.47
CA TYR A 864 25.47 15.88 -29.09
C TYR A 864 26.17 17.12 -28.50
N HIS A 865 25.81 18.31 -28.99
CA HIS A 865 26.20 19.59 -28.42
C HIS A 865 25.06 20.19 -27.59
N TYR A 866 25.38 20.72 -26.42
CA TYR A 866 24.42 21.32 -25.50
C TYR A 866 24.98 22.62 -24.92
N GLU A 867 24.15 23.65 -24.86
CA GLU A 867 24.48 24.87 -24.12
C GLU A 867 23.93 24.77 -22.70
N VAL A 868 24.75 25.16 -21.72
CA VAL A 868 24.41 25.09 -20.29
C VAL A 868 24.21 26.50 -19.77
N SER A 869 22.94 26.87 -19.56
CA SER A 869 22.58 28.09 -18.85
C SER A 869 22.57 27.92 -17.34
N SER A 870 22.25 26.71 -16.85
CA SER A 870 22.41 26.30 -15.45
C SER A 870 22.48 24.77 -15.36
N ALA A 871 23.02 24.22 -14.29
CA ALA A 871 23.14 22.80 -14.07
C ALA A 871 21.76 22.11 -13.89
N ASP A 872 20.74 22.86 -13.48
CA ASP A 872 19.35 22.39 -13.46
C ASP A 872 18.79 22.17 -14.88
N SER A 873 19.24 22.96 -15.86
CA SER A 873 18.73 22.87 -17.23
C SER A 873 19.32 21.70 -18.02
N ILE A 874 20.24 20.91 -17.46
CA ILE A 874 20.95 19.82 -18.17
C ILE A 874 20.78 18.43 -17.56
N GLN A 875 19.97 18.28 -16.51
CA GLN A 875 19.70 16.96 -15.92
C GLN A 875 19.14 15.96 -16.96
N PHE A 876 18.42 16.46 -17.98
CA PHE A 876 17.93 15.63 -19.07
C PHE A 876 19.00 15.25 -20.11
N VAL A 877 20.05 16.07 -20.27
CA VAL A 877 21.23 15.73 -21.08
C VAL A 877 21.93 14.56 -20.41
N PHE A 878 21.96 14.56 -19.09
CA PHE A 878 22.49 13.45 -18.31
C PHE A 878 21.57 12.24 -18.37
N ASP A 879 20.24 12.40 -18.36
CA ASP A 879 19.31 11.30 -18.59
C ASP A 879 19.47 10.70 -19.99
N ASP A 880 19.73 11.53 -21.02
CA ASP A 880 20.00 11.09 -22.40
C ASP A 880 21.35 10.36 -22.47
N ILE A 881 22.43 10.94 -21.91
CA ILE A 881 23.73 10.26 -21.84
C ILE A 881 23.59 8.96 -21.04
N ALA A 882 22.93 8.98 -19.89
CA ALA A 882 22.72 7.84 -19.00
C ALA A 882 21.79 6.78 -19.61
N GLN A 883 20.85 7.15 -20.49
CA GLN A 883 20.05 6.22 -21.27
C GLN A 883 20.82 5.70 -22.49
N GLN A 884 21.71 6.47 -23.11
CA GLN A 884 22.53 6.03 -24.25
C GLN A 884 23.73 5.15 -23.86
N VAL A 885 24.51 5.57 -22.85
CA VAL A 885 24.33 5.01 -21.50
C VAL A 885 23.84 3.59 -21.52
N SER A 886 22.68 3.38 -20.92
CA SER A 886 21.83 2.18 -20.84
C SER A 886 21.39 1.51 -22.16
N GLY A 887 21.80 1.97 -23.35
CA GLY A 887 21.41 1.38 -24.65
C GLY A 887 20.09 1.88 -25.28
N GLY A 888 19.49 2.95 -24.76
CA GLY A 888 18.29 3.57 -25.31
C GLY A 888 18.51 4.23 -26.67
N GLU A 889 17.60 3.97 -27.62
CA GLU A 889 17.62 4.54 -28.97
C GLU A 889 16.65 5.74 -29.08
N TYR A 890 17.09 6.85 -29.68
CA TYR A 890 16.28 8.07 -29.85
C TYR A 890 16.22 8.53 -31.30
N VAL A 891 15.08 9.12 -31.67
CA VAL A 891 14.91 9.92 -32.88
C VAL A 891 15.34 11.35 -32.57
N TYR A 892 16.28 11.87 -33.36
CA TYR A 892 16.78 13.24 -33.27
C TYR A 892 16.04 14.11 -34.29
N ILE A 893 15.50 15.25 -33.88
CA ILE A 893 14.86 16.20 -34.79
C ILE A 893 15.41 17.60 -34.55
N LYS A 894 15.79 18.31 -35.61
CA LYS A 894 16.26 19.69 -35.58
C LYS A 894 15.32 20.57 -36.41
N ILE A 895 14.85 21.69 -35.84
CA ILE A 895 13.89 22.59 -36.49
C ILE A 895 14.37 24.03 -36.30
N ALA A 896 14.66 24.74 -37.39
CA ALA A 896 15.19 26.10 -37.37
C ALA A 896 14.21 27.12 -37.98
N CYS A 897 14.07 28.29 -37.33
CA CYS A 897 13.35 29.50 -37.76
C CYS A 897 11.81 29.43 -37.89
N PRO A 898 11.12 30.58 -37.90
CA PRO A 898 10.28 31.06 -36.79
C PRO A 898 9.08 30.15 -36.54
N VAL A 899 9.31 29.03 -35.85
CA VAL A 899 8.24 28.08 -35.50
C VAL A 899 8.27 27.73 -34.03
N ASP A 900 7.10 27.36 -33.52
CA ASP A 900 6.92 26.65 -32.26
C ASP A 900 6.56 25.20 -32.50
N VAL A 901 7.06 24.31 -31.64
CA VAL A 901 6.94 22.87 -31.79
C VAL A 901 6.20 22.30 -30.59
N THR A 902 5.33 21.32 -30.83
CA THR A 902 4.58 20.61 -29.80
C THR A 902 4.55 19.12 -30.08
N VAL A 903 4.85 18.32 -29.06
CA VAL A 903 4.75 16.85 -29.08
C VAL A 903 4.01 16.42 -27.82
N GLN A 904 2.97 15.60 -27.95
CA GLN A 904 2.19 15.13 -26.79
C GLN A 904 2.00 13.61 -26.84
N LYS A 905 2.10 12.97 -25.69
CA LYS A 905 1.94 11.52 -25.56
C LYS A 905 1.59 11.17 -24.11
N ASP A 906 0.59 10.29 -23.94
CA ASP A 906 0.22 9.70 -22.65
C ASP A 906 0.03 10.72 -21.51
N GLY A 907 -0.56 11.88 -21.82
CA GLY A 907 -0.84 12.97 -20.87
C GLY A 907 0.31 13.98 -20.70
N GLU A 908 1.52 13.65 -21.15
CA GLU A 908 2.67 14.53 -21.11
C GLU A 908 2.83 15.33 -22.41
N VAL A 909 3.41 16.54 -22.34
CA VAL A 909 3.50 17.45 -23.48
C VAL A 909 4.83 18.21 -23.52
N LEU A 910 5.59 18.10 -24.62
CA LEU A 910 6.72 18.98 -24.96
C LEU A 910 6.22 20.18 -25.78
N ARG A 911 6.63 21.41 -25.41
CA ARG A 911 6.26 22.68 -26.06
C ARG A 911 7.41 23.68 -26.06
N SER A 912 7.63 24.33 -27.21
CA SER A 912 8.65 25.39 -27.33
C SER A 912 8.14 26.81 -27.05
N GLU A 913 6.82 27.04 -27.05
CA GLU A 913 6.22 28.37 -26.87
C GLU A 913 6.64 28.98 -25.53
N LYS A 914 7.28 30.15 -25.53
CA LYS A 914 7.92 30.76 -24.34
C LYS A 914 6.99 30.92 -23.13
N GLU A 915 5.71 31.22 -23.35
CA GLU A 915 4.73 31.42 -22.26
C GLU A 915 4.28 30.11 -21.58
N ASN A 916 4.38 28.97 -22.27
CA ASN A 916 3.89 27.65 -21.82
C ASN A 916 4.93 26.55 -22.09
N GLN A 917 6.20 26.92 -21.96
CA GLN A 917 7.31 26.07 -22.36
C GLN A 917 7.36 24.83 -21.46
N ASN A 918 7.39 23.65 -22.07
CA ASN A 918 7.73 22.42 -21.38
C ASN A 918 8.75 21.66 -22.21
N ILE A 919 9.95 21.55 -21.67
CA ILE A 919 11.10 20.96 -22.35
C ILE A 919 11.34 19.49 -22.00
N ARG A 920 10.51 18.90 -21.10
CA ARG A 920 10.71 17.54 -20.61
C ARG A 920 9.41 16.73 -20.50
N THR A 921 9.49 15.47 -20.91
CA THR A 921 8.48 14.42 -20.66
C THR A 921 9.18 13.07 -20.43
N GLY A 922 8.47 12.06 -19.92
CA GLY A 922 8.98 10.68 -19.81
C GLY A 922 9.28 10.02 -21.16
N PHE A 923 8.80 10.60 -22.27
CA PHE A 923 9.00 10.08 -23.62
C PHE A 923 10.08 10.82 -24.44
N GLY A 924 10.57 11.97 -23.98
CA GLY A 924 11.59 12.73 -24.70
C GLY A 924 11.84 14.13 -24.17
N THR A 925 12.68 14.88 -24.88
CA THR A 925 13.11 16.23 -24.49
C THR A 925 13.05 17.19 -25.67
N LEU A 926 13.01 18.49 -25.35
CA LEU A 926 13.11 19.60 -26.26
C LEU A 926 14.20 20.55 -25.75
N SER A 927 15.23 20.84 -26.53
CA SER A 927 16.26 21.84 -26.22
C SER A 927 16.32 22.94 -27.29
N PHE A 928 17.04 24.00 -26.99
CA PHE A 928 17.21 25.17 -27.84
C PHE A 928 18.68 25.39 -28.19
N ASP A 929 18.92 25.93 -29.38
CA ASP A 929 20.25 26.26 -29.91
C ASP A 929 20.21 27.61 -30.67
N GLY A 930 21.30 28.38 -30.65
CA GLY A 930 21.46 29.71 -31.27
C GLY A 930 21.13 30.94 -30.37
N GLU A 931 21.51 32.15 -30.82
CA GLU A 931 21.47 33.41 -30.03
C GLU A 931 20.09 33.83 -29.50
N LYS A 932 18.98 33.29 -30.03
CA LYS A 932 17.59 33.64 -29.66
C LYS A 932 16.64 32.44 -29.66
N ASP A 933 17.12 31.25 -29.29
CA ASP A 933 16.34 30.01 -29.30
C ASP A 933 15.76 29.68 -30.71
N GLU A 934 16.48 30.06 -31.76
CA GLU A 934 15.99 29.99 -33.14
C GLU A 934 15.89 28.54 -33.64
N ILE A 935 16.67 27.64 -33.03
CA ILE A 935 16.73 26.21 -33.33
C ILE A 935 16.11 25.42 -32.17
N LYS A 936 15.17 24.53 -32.48
CA LYS A 936 14.54 23.57 -31.57
C LYS A 936 15.08 22.18 -31.86
N ILE A 937 15.56 21.49 -30.84
CA ILE A 937 16.08 20.14 -30.95
C ILE A 937 15.21 19.21 -30.12
N LEU A 938 14.58 18.21 -30.74
CA LEU A 938 13.84 17.17 -30.03
C LEU A 938 14.65 15.87 -30.01
N ARG A 939 14.61 15.18 -28.86
CA ARG A 939 15.07 13.79 -28.73
C ARG A 939 13.95 12.94 -28.15
N LEU A 940 13.41 12.03 -28.95
CA LEU A 940 12.22 11.25 -28.61
C LEU A 940 12.54 9.74 -28.69
N LYS A 941 12.05 8.93 -27.74
CA LYS A 941 12.40 7.49 -27.69
C LYS A 941 11.98 6.75 -28.98
N LYS A 942 12.87 5.98 -29.60
CA LYS A 942 12.61 5.35 -30.91
C LYS A 942 11.56 4.22 -30.85
N ASP A 943 11.30 3.66 -29.67
CA ASP A 943 10.35 2.57 -29.46
C ASP A 943 8.87 2.98 -29.70
N GLN A 944 8.60 4.28 -29.83
CA GLN A 944 7.27 4.81 -30.08
C GLN A 944 7.21 5.75 -31.29
N ASN A 945 6.00 5.88 -31.84
CA ASN A 945 5.70 6.88 -32.85
C ASN A 945 5.06 8.11 -32.20
N TYR A 946 5.67 9.27 -32.40
CA TYR A 946 5.18 10.57 -31.95
C TYR A 946 4.71 11.38 -33.14
N GLU A 947 3.64 12.14 -32.93
CA GLU A 947 3.22 13.16 -33.87
C GLU A 947 3.78 14.51 -33.42
N ILE A 948 4.44 15.20 -34.35
CA ILE A 948 5.09 16.48 -34.12
C ILE A 948 4.28 17.54 -34.84
N CYS A 949 3.78 18.53 -34.10
CA CYS A 949 3.11 19.70 -34.65
C CYS A 949 4.05 20.90 -34.63
N ILE A 950 4.11 21.64 -35.72
CA ILE A 950 4.98 22.79 -35.94
C ILE A 950 4.11 23.98 -36.34
N ASN A 951 4.11 25.05 -35.55
CA ASN A 951 3.30 26.25 -35.75
C ASN A 951 4.18 27.42 -36.20
N GLY A 952 3.81 28.15 -37.23
CA GLY A 952 4.52 29.37 -37.61
C GLY A 952 4.30 30.52 -36.63
N THR A 953 5.37 31.21 -36.25
CA THR A 953 5.34 32.39 -35.35
C THR A 953 5.68 33.69 -36.09
N GLY A 954 6.15 33.59 -37.33
CA GLY A 954 6.54 34.72 -38.18
C GLY A 954 6.39 34.41 -39.67
N GLU A 955 6.93 35.29 -40.51
CA GLU A 955 7.09 35.04 -41.95
C GLU A 955 8.55 34.68 -42.22
N GLY A 956 8.79 33.66 -43.04
CA GLY A 956 10.13 33.23 -43.39
C GLY A 956 10.18 31.82 -43.98
N GLU A 957 11.29 31.14 -43.77
CA GLU A 957 11.50 29.74 -44.14
C GLU A 957 11.90 28.96 -42.89
N MET A 958 11.53 27.67 -42.83
CA MET A 958 12.05 26.75 -41.82
C MET A 958 12.84 25.61 -42.47
N ASP A 959 13.87 25.18 -41.75
CA ASP A 959 14.59 23.93 -42.03
C ASP A 959 14.20 22.90 -40.96
N TYR A 960 13.76 21.72 -41.40
CA TYR A 960 13.41 20.59 -40.54
C TYR A 960 14.29 19.38 -40.91
N SER A 961 14.90 18.75 -39.92
CA SER A 961 15.69 17.52 -40.12
C SER A 961 15.27 16.47 -39.11
N ILE A 962 15.24 15.21 -39.52
CA ILE A 962 14.96 14.06 -38.66
C ILE A 962 15.99 12.95 -38.90
N GLY A 963 16.58 12.49 -37.81
CA GLY A 963 17.60 11.45 -37.73
C GLY A 963 17.12 10.23 -36.98
N PHE A 964 17.35 9.04 -37.54
CA PHE A 964 17.11 7.77 -36.86
C PHE A 964 18.44 7.14 -36.45
N VAL A 965 18.55 6.81 -35.17
CA VAL A 965 19.74 6.19 -34.61
C VAL A 965 19.83 4.71 -34.99
N ASP A 966 21.04 4.23 -35.31
CA ASP A 966 21.37 2.82 -35.52
C ASP A 966 21.83 2.12 -34.23
N GLU A 967 22.14 0.81 -34.33
CA GLU A 967 22.53 -0.04 -33.21
C GLU A 967 23.81 0.46 -32.50
N ASP A 968 24.64 1.18 -33.25
CA ASP A 968 25.90 1.78 -32.86
C ASP A 968 25.75 3.17 -32.21
N GLY A 969 24.53 3.72 -32.13
CA GLY A 969 24.26 5.02 -31.52
C GLY A 969 24.51 6.22 -32.45
N THR A 970 24.72 5.95 -33.74
CA THR A 970 25.00 6.94 -34.78
C THR A 970 23.73 7.26 -35.59
N TYR A 971 23.60 8.50 -36.07
CA TYR A 971 22.47 8.91 -36.92
C TYR A 971 22.75 8.67 -38.41
N SER A 972 22.85 7.41 -38.83
CA SER A 972 23.16 7.05 -40.23
C SER A 972 21.98 7.18 -41.22
N ASP A 973 20.76 7.45 -40.75
CA ASP A 973 19.59 7.86 -41.55
C ASP A 973 19.17 9.28 -41.19
N MET A 974 19.64 10.26 -41.95
CA MET A 974 19.27 11.67 -41.84
C MET A 974 18.37 12.11 -43.00
N ARG A 975 17.32 12.85 -42.70
CA ARG A 975 16.33 13.32 -43.69
C ARG A 975 16.06 14.80 -43.50
N ASN A 976 16.29 15.57 -44.56
CA ASN A 976 16.28 17.04 -44.49
C ASN A 976 15.11 17.62 -45.28
N PHE A 977 14.53 18.71 -44.78
CA PHE A 977 13.42 19.45 -45.34
C PHE A 977 13.82 20.91 -45.30
N GLU A 978 14.39 21.38 -46.40
CA GLU A 978 15.01 22.71 -46.47
C GLU A 978 14.04 23.72 -47.05
N LYS A 979 14.09 24.97 -46.56
CA LYS A 979 13.37 26.13 -47.09
C LYS A 979 11.85 25.94 -47.18
N ILE A 980 11.25 25.35 -46.16
CA ILE A 980 9.80 25.18 -46.11
C ILE A 980 9.18 26.55 -45.77
N PRO A 981 8.29 27.12 -46.59
CA PRO A 981 7.70 28.43 -46.31
C PRO A 981 6.92 28.44 -44.99
N VAL A 982 7.12 29.48 -44.19
CA VAL A 982 6.44 29.71 -42.90
C VAL A 982 5.66 31.02 -42.97
N THR A 983 4.39 30.94 -42.58
CA THR A 983 3.50 32.08 -42.31
C THR A 983 3.06 32.04 -40.86
N LYS A 984 2.54 33.14 -40.31
CA LYS A 984 2.00 33.16 -38.94
C LYS A 984 0.80 32.23 -38.75
N GLU A 985 0.15 31.87 -39.85
CA GLU A 985 -0.99 30.96 -39.88
C GLU A 985 -0.61 29.50 -40.18
N MET A 986 0.67 29.24 -40.47
CA MET A 986 1.12 27.92 -40.89
C MET A 986 1.04 26.90 -39.74
N LEU A 987 0.52 25.72 -40.06
CA LEU A 987 0.52 24.55 -39.20
C LEU A 987 1.04 23.33 -39.98
N ALA A 988 2.17 22.79 -39.56
CA ALA A 988 2.78 21.60 -40.12
C ALA A 988 2.69 20.41 -39.18
N VAL A 989 2.56 19.21 -39.74
CA VAL A 989 2.51 17.94 -38.99
C VAL A 989 3.40 16.89 -39.63
N THR A 990 4.15 16.18 -38.79
CA THR A 990 4.94 15.02 -39.18
C THR A 990 4.95 13.97 -38.05
N ASP A 991 5.58 12.82 -38.29
CA ASP A 991 5.69 11.75 -37.30
C ASP A 991 7.10 11.13 -37.26
N THR A 992 7.41 10.44 -36.15
CA THR A 992 8.70 9.77 -35.94
C THR A 992 8.70 8.32 -36.43
N LYS A 993 7.76 7.92 -37.28
CA LYS A 993 7.67 6.53 -37.70
C LYS A 993 8.79 6.20 -38.67
N GLU A 994 9.69 5.31 -38.25
CA GLU A 994 10.73 4.83 -39.12
C GLU A 994 10.13 3.99 -40.27
N GLY A 995 10.27 4.50 -41.49
CA GLY A 995 9.69 3.90 -42.69
C GLY A 995 10.44 4.34 -43.94
N LYS A 996 9.97 3.90 -45.11
CA LYS A 996 10.64 4.18 -46.41
C LYS A 996 10.79 5.67 -46.75
N LYS A 997 9.97 6.53 -46.12
CA LYS A 997 9.98 7.99 -46.29
C LYS A 997 9.36 8.66 -45.07
N THR A 998 9.79 9.88 -44.77
CA THR A 998 9.13 10.79 -43.83
C THR A 998 8.28 11.77 -44.63
N THR A 999 7.14 12.20 -44.08
CA THR A 999 6.26 13.19 -44.70
C THR A 999 5.98 14.35 -43.76
N LEU A 1000 6.06 15.57 -44.29
CA LEU A 1000 5.69 16.80 -43.61
C LEU A 1000 4.46 17.37 -44.34
N GLN A 1001 3.32 17.40 -43.67
CA GLN A 1001 2.07 17.92 -44.20
C GLN A 1001 1.90 19.36 -43.71
N VAL A 1002 1.70 20.31 -44.62
CA VAL A 1002 1.67 21.74 -44.32
C VAL A 1002 0.29 22.31 -44.66
N ASP A 1003 -0.36 22.88 -43.66
CA ASP A 1003 -1.53 23.75 -43.76
C ASP A 1003 -1.01 25.19 -43.76
N GLU A 1004 -1.04 25.84 -44.92
CA GLU A 1004 -0.39 27.15 -45.10
C GLU A 1004 -1.20 28.31 -44.50
N ASN A 1005 -2.50 28.10 -44.27
CA ASN A 1005 -3.44 29.17 -43.90
C ASN A 1005 -4.21 28.92 -42.58
N GLY A 1006 -3.93 27.80 -41.91
CA GLY A 1006 -4.52 27.42 -40.63
C GLY A 1006 -6.02 27.10 -40.71
N ASP A 1007 -6.53 26.72 -41.90
CA ASP A 1007 -7.95 26.44 -42.12
C ASP A 1007 -8.38 24.99 -41.78
N GLY A 1008 -7.41 24.16 -41.40
CA GLY A 1008 -7.59 22.73 -41.15
C GLY A 1008 -7.62 21.93 -42.45
N ARG A 1009 -6.80 22.30 -43.44
CA ARG A 1009 -6.56 21.52 -44.66
C ARG A 1009 -5.07 21.61 -44.99
N PHE A 1010 -4.50 20.49 -45.42
CA PHE A 1010 -3.11 20.48 -45.89
C PHE A 1010 -3.05 20.83 -47.38
N GLU A 1011 -2.49 22.00 -47.72
CA GLU A 1011 -2.27 22.43 -49.09
C GLU A 1011 -1.11 21.66 -49.71
N LYS A 1012 -0.02 21.50 -48.94
CA LYS A 1012 1.28 20.98 -49.38
C LYS A 1012 1.72 19.75 -48.58
N ILE A 1013 2.45 18.86 -49.24
CA ILE A 1013 3.05 17.68 -48.62
C ILE A 1013 4.47 17.51 -49.15
N TYR A 1014 5.44 17.56 -48.25
CA TYR A 1014 6.85 17.30 -48.54
C TYR A 1014 7.22 15.89 -48.11
N SER A 1015 8.14 15.23 -48.83
CA SER A 1015 8.59 13.89 -48.45
C SER A 1015 10.06 13.64 -48.76
N ALA A 1016 10.81 13.16 -47.75
CA ALA A 1016 12.20 12.74 -47.85
C ALA A 1016 12.34 11.23 -47.64
N LYS A 1017 13.26 10.59 -48.37
CA LYS A 1017 13.69 9.20 -48.12
C LYS A 1017 14.96 9.20 -47.25
N LYS A 1018 15.40 8.01 -46.83
CA LYS A 1018 16.68 7.84 -46.13
C LYS A 1018 17.82 8.57 -46.84
N ASN A 1019 18.57 9.39 -46.10
CA ASN A 1019 19.73 10.16 -46.56
C ASN A 1019 19.45 11.06 -47.77
N SER A 1020 18.33 11.79 -47.74
CA SER A 1020 17.95 12.71 -48.83
C SER A 1020 17.18 13.94 -48.35
N THR A 1021 17.17 14.97 -49.18
CA THR A 1021 16.35 16.18 -49.00
C THR A 1021 14.95 15.98 -49.58
N ALA A 1022 13.95 16.55 -48.92
CA ALA A 1022 12.54 16.39 -49.25
C ALA A 1022 12.17 16.98 -50.61
N VAL A 1023 11.21 16.33 -51.28
CA VAL A 1023 10.55 16.84 -52.49
C VAL A 1023 9.06 17.06 -52.24
N GLU A 1024 8.49 18.12 -52.82
CA GLU A 1024 7.05 18.37 -52.78
C GLU A 1024 6.31 17.33 -53.66
N VAL A 1025 5.27 16.69 -53.10
CA VAL A 1025 4.50 15.65 -53.79
C VAL A 1025 3.41 16.30 -54.65
N SER A 1026 3.62 16.39 -55.98
CA SER A 1026 2.66 17.01 -56.89
C SER A 1026 1.38 16.19 -57.11
N LYS A 1027 0.21 16.86 -57.03
CA LYS A 1027 -1.16 16.28 -57.05
C LYS A 1027 -1.58 15.60 -58.39
N GLU A 1028 -0.74 15.61 -59.42
CA GLU A 1028 -1.13 15.23 -60.78
C GLU A 1028 -1.08 13.71 -61.06
N ASN A 1029 -0.19 12.98 -60.37
CA ASN A 1029 0.00 11.54 -60.61
C ASN A 1029 -1.12 10.67 -60.00
N GLN A 1030 -1.76 11.10 -58.91
CA GLN A 1030 -2.88 10.36 -58.31
C GLN A 1030 -4.17 10.44 -59.16
N LYS A 1031 -4.43 11.58 -59.82
CA LYS A 1031 -5.60 11.74 -60.72
C LYS A 1031 -5.51 10.82 -61.94
N LYS A 1032 -4.31 10.63 -62.51
CA LYS A 1032 -4.08 9.79 -63.70
C LYS A 1032 -4.39 8.30 -63.42
N VAL A 1033 -4.07 7.81 -62.23
CA VAL A 1033 -4.34 6.43 -61.81
C VAL A 1033 -5.84 6.17 -61.60
N LEU A 1034 -6.57 7.12 -61.00
CA LEU A 1034 -8.02 7.00 -60.77
C LEU A 1034 -8.83 6.98 -62.07
N VAL A 1035 -8.45 7.79 -63.07
CA VAL A 1035 -9.10 7.79 -64.40
C VAL A 1035 -8.91 6.46 -65.12
N ALA A 1036 -7.73 5.85 -65.03
CA ALA A 1036 -7.46 4.55 -65.68
C ALA A 1036 -8.35 3.42 -65.12
N ILE A 1037 -8.61 3.40 -63.81
CA ILE A 1037 -9.47 2.41 -63.16
C ILE A 1037 -10.95 2.59 -63.58
N GLY A 1038 -11.42 3.83 -63.69
CA GLY A 1038 -12.79 4.13 -64.14
C GLY A 1038 -13.10 3.61 -65.55
N ILE A 1039 -12.13 3.71 -66.47
CA ILE A 1039 -12.27 3.24 -67.86
C ILE A 1039 -12.45 1.71 -67.92
N VAL A 1040 -11.70 0.96 -67.09
CA VAL A 1040 -11.78 -0.52 -67.05
C VAL A 1040 -13.15 -1.01 -66.59
N VAL A 1041 -13.75 -0.35 -65.60
CA VAL A 1041 -15.08 -0.70 -65.06
C VAL A 1041 -16.18 -0.44 -66.08
N LEU A 1042 -16.10 0.66 -66.83
CA LEU A 1042 -17.08 1.02 -67.86
C LEU A 1042 -17.12 -0.01 -69.01
N LEU A 1043 -15.94 -0.45 -69.47
CA LEU A 1043 -15.83 -1.47 -70.53
C LEU A 1043 -16.42 -2.83 -70.10
N TRP A 1044 -16.27 -3.19 -68.82
CA TRP A 1044 -16.84 -4.41 -68.26
C TRP A 1044 -18.38 -4.38 -68.20
N MET A 1045 -18.98 -3.25 -67.81
CA MET A 1045 -20.44 -3.06 -67.77
C MET A 1045 -21.09 -3.25 -69.15
N ILE A 1046 -20.47 -2.71 -70.19
CA ILE A 1046 -20.95 -2.83 -71.58
C ILE A 1046 -20.96 -4.30 -72.05
N SER A 1047 -19.96 -5.10 -71.65
CA SER A 1047 -19.90 -6.53 -71.97
C SER A 1047 -21.07 -7.34 -71.35
N LYS A 1048 -21.49 -6.99 -70.13
CA LYS A 1048 -22.56 -7.68 -69.41
C LYS A 1048 -23.94 -7.37 -69.98
N ALA A 1049 -24.18 -6.12 -70.36
CA ALA A 1049 -25.41 -5.70 -71.01
C ALA A 1049 -25.65 -6.46 -72.33
N ARG A 1050 -24.60 -6.66 -73.15
CA ARG A 1050 -24.66 -7.45 -74.38
C ARG A 1050 -25.00 -8.93 -74.15
N ALA A 1051 -24.52 -9.53 -73.05
CA ALA A 1051 -24.79 -10.95 -72.74
C ALA A 1051 -26.24 -11.21 -72.29
N VAL A 1052 -26.87 -10.25 -71.62
CA VAL A 1052 -28.26 -10.35 -71.15
C VAL A 1052 -29.26 -10.21 -72.30
N LEU A 1053 -29.03 -9.27 -73.22
CA LEU A 1053 -29.87 -9.05 -74.41
C LEU A 1053 -29.91 -10.26 -75.37
N LYS A 1054 -28.85 -11.08 -75.40
CA LYS A 1054 -28.75 -12.27 -76.26
C LYS A 1054 -29.57 -13.47 -75.74
N ARG A 1055 -29.84 -13.56 -74.43
CA ARG A 1055 -30.56 -14.69 -73.79
C ARG A 1055 -32.08 -14.57 -73.73
N ALA A 1056 -32.63 -13.36 -73.84
CA ALA A 1056 -34.08 -13.12 -73.76
C ALA A 1056 -34.87 -13.56 -75.02
N LYS A 1057 -34.21 -13.93 -76.13
CA LYS A 1057 -34.86 -14.16 -77.44
C LYS A 1057 -35.20 -15.62 -77.81
N SER A 1058 -34.88 -16.65 -77.01
CA SER A 1058 -34.81 -18.03 -77.54
C SER A 1058 -35.67 -19.17 -76.96
N ASN A 1059 -36.56 -19.03 -75.95
CA ASN A 1059 -37.36 -20.18 -75.46
C ASN A 1059 -38.81 -19.81 -75.04
N ARG A 1060 -39.84 -20.54 -75.53
CA ARG A 1060 -41.28 -20.44 -75.13
C ARG A 1060 -41.82 -21.81 -74.69
N TYR A 1061 -42.75 -21.87 -73.73
CA TYR A 1061 -43.33 -23.12 -73.18
C TYR A 1061 -44.84 -23.01 -72.91
N CYS A 1062 -45.55 -24.14 -72.87
CA CYS A 1062 -46.99 -24.24 -72.63
C CYS A 1062 -47.33 -24.05 -71.14
N LYS A 1063 -48.32 -23.21 -70.85
CA LYS A 1063 -48.74 -22.88 -69.47
C LYS A 1063 -49.42 -24.04 -68.73
N TYR A 1064 -50.07 -24.96 -69.44
CA TYR A 1064 -50.87 -26.03 -68.81
C TYR A 1064 -50.11 -27.34 -68.60
N CYS A 1065 -49.23 -27.72 -69.54
CA CYS A 1065 -48.45 -28.96 -69.44
C CYS A 1065 -46.93 -28.74 -69.38
N GLY A 1066 -46.44 -27.51 -69.55
CA GLY A 1066 -45.00 -27.18 -69.47
C GLY A 1066 -44.18 -27.50 -70.72
N ASN A 1067 -44.76 -28.07 -71.77
CA ASN A 1067 -43.99 -28.51 -72.94
C ASN A 1067 -43.53 -27.33 -73.84
N LYS A 1068 -42.41 -27.47 -74.56
CA LYS A 1068 -41.78 -26.37 -75.33
C LYS A 1068 -42.59 -26.04 -76.59
N ILE A 1069 -42.85 -24.77 -76.84
CA ILE A 1069 -43.68 -24.30 -77.97
C ILE A 1069 -42.83 -23.55 -78.99
N THR A 1070 -43.00 -23.86 -80.28
CA THR A 1070 -42.40 -23.11 -81.39
C THR A 1070 -43.28 -21.94 -81.82
N LYS A 1071 -42.71 -20.94 -82.50
CA LYS A 1071 -43.34 -19.62 -82.74
C LYS A 1071 -44.66 -19.67 -83.54
N GLU A 1072 -44.97 -20.78 -84.18
CA GLU A 1072 -46.05 -20.95 -85.16
C GLU A 1072 -47.25 -21.78 -84.65
N MET A 1073 -47.13 -22.42 -83.48
CA MET A 1073 -48.20 -23.27 -82.92
C MET A 1073 -49.31 -22.44 -82.27
N LYS A 1074 -50.57 -22.62 -82.71
CA LYS A 1074 -51.76 -21.99 -82.12
C LYS A 1074 -52.39 -22.80 -80.97
N PHE A 1075 -52.13 -24.11 -80.93
CA PHE A 1075 -52.57 -25.04 -79.88
C PHE A 1075 -51.39 -25.91 -79.45
N CYS A 1076 -51.33 -26.30 -78.17
CA CYS A 1076 -50.30 -27.22 -77.70
C CYS A 1076 -50.53 -28.62 -78.30
N GLY A 1077 -49.52 -29.17 -78.98
CA GLY A 1077 -49.62 -30.46 -79.67
C GLY A 1077 -49.87 -31.67 -78.75
N GLU A 1078 -49.74 -31.53 -77.44
CA GLU A 1078 -49.83 -32.65 -76.49
C GLU A 1078 -51.06 -32.56 -75.57
N CYS A 1079 -51.50 -31.36 -75.17
CA CYS A 1079 -52.70 -31.19 -74.34
C CYS A 1079 -53.86 -30.48 -75.05
N GLY A 1080 -53.70 -30.10 -76.32
CA GLY A 1080 -54.75 -29.53 -77.17
C GLY A 1080 -55.22 -28.11 -76.79
N SER A 1081 -54.68 -27.52 -75.72
CA SER A 1081 -55.12 -26.20 -75.24
C SER A 1081 -54.63 -25.05 -76.14
N PRO A 1082 -55.43 -23.98 -76.35
CA PRO A 1082 -54.99 -22.78 -77.10
C PRO A 1082 -53.83 -22.07 -76.40
N VAL A 1083 -52.88 -21.59 -77.19
CA VAL A 1083 -51.60 -21.05 -76.69
C VAL A 1083 -51.76 -19.60 -76.20
N GLU A 1084 -51.75 -19.39 -74.88
CA GLU A 1084 -51.50 -18.10 -74.23
C GLU A 1084 -50.05 -18.01 -73.71
N ILE A 1085 -49.32 -16.95 -74.07
CA ILE A 1085 -47.88 -16.78 -73.76
C ILE A 1085 -47.72 -16.00 -72.44
N GLN A 1086 -46.92 -16.51 -71.49
CA GLN A 1086 -46.37 -15.70 -70.38
C GLN A 1086 -44.84 -15.59 -70.44
N PRO A 1087 -44.26 -14.42 -70.11
CA PRO A 1087 -42.82 -14.28 -69.89
C PRO A 1087 -42.42 -14.88 -68.54
N LEU A 1088 -41.35 -15.67 -68.53
CA LEU A 1088 -40.80 -16.32 -67.33
C LEU A 1088 -40.22 -15.25 -66.37
N PHE A 1089 -41.02 -14.74 -65.45
CA PHE A 1089 -40.53 -14.23 -64.17
C PHE A 1089 -40.70 -15.35 -63.14
N PHE A 1090 -39.62 -15.62 -62.41
CA PHE A 1090 -39.41 -16.70 -61.45
C PHE A 1090 -38.91 -18.04 -62.03
N GLU A 1091 -37.59 -18.13 -62.22
CA GLU A 1091 -36.90 -19.40 -62.00
C GLU A 1091 -36.63 -19.57 -60.50
N LYS A 1092 -37.11 -20.70 -59.95
CA LYS A 1092 -36.59 -21.29 -58.72
C LYS A 1092 -35.08 -21.50 -58.87
N HIS A 1093 -34.30 -20.81 -58.04
CA HIS A 1093 -32.89 -21.07 -57.71
C HIS A 1093 -32.03 -21.80 -58.76
N ALA A 1094 -31.43 -21.05 -59.68
CA ALA A 1094 -30.11 -21.39 -60.18
C ALA A 1094 -29.09 -20.98 -59.11
N LYS A 1095 -28.39 -21.94 -58.49
CA LYS A 1095 -27.27 -21.68 -57.57
C LYS A 1095 -26.24 -20.80 -58.29
N GLU A 1096 -26.15 -19.53 -57.90
CA GLU A 1096 -25.05 -18.65 -58.32
C GLU A 1096 -23.74 -19.24 -57.77
N SER A 1097 -22.77 -19.54 -58.64
CA SER A 1097 -21.52 -20.12 -58.18
C SER A 1097 -20.84 -19.16 -57.20
N LYS A 1098 -20.27 -19.70 -56.11
CA LYS A 1098 -19.61 -18.91 -55.04
C LYS A 1098 -18.64 -17.87 -55.59
N GLY A 1099 -17.99 -18.13 -56.73
CA GLY A 1099 -17.10 -17.19 -57.41
C GLY A 1099 -17.79 -15.93 -57.95
N LYS A 1100 -18.98 -16.03 -58.56
CA LYS A 1100 -19.70 -14.84 -59.11
C LYS A 1100 -20.27 -13.96 -58.01
N ARG A 1101 -20.73 -14.55 -56.91
CA ARG A 1101 -21.23 -13.82 -55.74
C ARG A 1101 -20.09 -13.09 -55.00
N LYS A 1102 -18.91 -13.73 -54.91
CA LYS A 1102 -17.70 -13.10 -54.36
C LYS A 1102 -17.19 -11.94 -55.22
N VAL A 1103 -17.16 -12.08 -56.54
CA VAL A 1103 -16.75 -10.98 -57.45
C VAL A 1103 -17.73 -9.81 -57.39
N LYS A 1104 -19.05 -10.06 -57.28
CA LYS A 1104 -20.07 -9.00 -57.17
C LYS A 1104 -19.99 -8.25 -55.83
N LEU A 1105 -19.75 -8.97 -54.73
CA LEU A 1105 -19.50 -8.37 -53.41
C LEU A 1105 -18.17 -7.62 -53.35
N ALA A 1106 -17.11 -8.15 -53.98
CA ALA A 1106 -15.81 -7.49 -54.07
C ALA A 1106 -15.88 -6.20 -54.89
N LEU A 1107 -16.63 -6.18 -56.01
CA LEU A 1107 -16.83 -4.98 -56.82
C LEU A 1107 -17.75 -3.95 -56.15
N MET A 1108 -18.81 -4.36 -55.44
CA MET A 1108 -19.59 -3.43 -54.61
C MET A 1108 -18.75 -2.86 -53.46
N GLY A 1109 -17.87 -3.66 -52.86
CA GLY A 1109 -16.88 -3.20 -51.89
C GLY A 1109 -15.89 -2.22 -52.48
N LEU A 1110 -15.41 -2.45 -53.71
CA LEU A 1110 -14.52 -1.55 -54.44
C LEU A 1110 -15.20 -0.23 -54.85
N LEU A 1111 -16.48 -0.25 -55.19
CA LEU A 1111 -17.27 0.94 -55.55
C LEU A 1111 -17.58 1.79 -54.30
N LEU A 1112 -17.86 1.15 -53.16
CA LEU A 1112 -17.95 1.80 -51.86
C LEU A 1112 -16.60 2.39 -51.43
N LEU A 1113 -15.49 1.65 -51.64
CA LEU A 1113 -14.13 2.17 -51.46
C LEU A 1113 -13.83 3.36 -52.38
N PHE A 1114 -14.35 3.38 -53.61
CA PHE A 1114 -14.18 4.49 -54.55
C PHE A 1114 -14.91 5.76 -54.06
N CYS A 1115 -16.17 5.63 -53.62
CA CYS A 1115 -16.96 6.73 -53.05
C CYS A 1115 -16.41 7.23 -51.70
N VAL A 1116 -15.86 6.33 -50.89
CA VAL A 1116 -15.18 6.70 -49.64
C VAL A 1116 -13.83 7.33 -49.94
N SER A 1117 -13.10 6.89 -50.98
CA SER A 1117 -11.79 7.46 -51.33
C SER A 1117 -11.89 8.87 -51.90
N GLU A 1118 -12.89 9.21 -52.71
CA GLU A 1118 -13.07 10.61 -53.18
C GLU A 1118 -13.48 11.58 -52.06
N THR A 1119 -14.04 11.08 -50.96
CA THR A 1119 -14.35 11.89 -49.76
C THR A 1119 -13.24 11.85 -48.70
N MET A 1120 -12.25 10.97 -48.84
CA MET A 1120 -11.13 10.79 -47.89
C MET A 1120 -9.78 11.33 -48.38
N ILE A 1121 -9.69 11.95 -49.54
CA ILE A 1121 -8.55 12.82 -49.83
C ILE A 1121 -8.88 14.19 -49.21
N TYR A 1122 -8.11 14.63 -48.22
CA TYR A 1122 -8.06 15.97 -47.59
C TYR A 1122 -8.83 16.24 -46.29
N GLN A 1123 -9.23 15.25 -45.49
CA GLN A 1123 -9.79 15.54 -44.14
C GLN A 1123 -9.41 14.48 -43.11
N THR A 1124 -8.44 14.78 -42.23
CA THR A 1124 -8.23 13.97 -41.01
C THR A 1124 -9.43 14.16 -40.07
N ALA A 1125 -9.67 13.22 -39.16
CA ALA A 1125 -10.77 13.35 -38.20
C ALA A 1125 -10.64 14.63 -37.35
N SER A 1126 -9.41 15.00 -36.97
CA SER A 1126 -9.07 16.26 -36.29
C SER A 1126 -9.53 17.50 -37.07
N THR A 1127 -9.24 17.58 -38.38
CA THR A 1127 -9.68 18.74 -39.20
C THR A 1127 -11.20 18.89 -39.31
N LYS A 1128 -11.94 17.77 -39.21
CA LYS A 1128 -13.41 17.80 -39.23
C LYS A 1128 -13.97 18.32 -37.91
N VAL A 1129 -13.45 17.84 -36.78
CA VAL A 1129 -13.82 18.33 -35.44
C VAL A 1129 -13.55 19.83 -35.34
N TYR A 1130 -12.33 20.25 -35.71
CA TYR A 1130 -11.94 21.66 -35.74
C TYR A 1130 -12.91 22.53 -36.56
N ARG A 1131 -13.25 22.12 -37.78
CA ARG A 1131 -14.19 22.88 -38.61
C ARG A 1131 -15.61 22.91 -38.05
N TYR A 1132 -16.03 21.91 -37.29
CA TYR A 1132 -17.31 21.98 -36.59
C TYR A 1132 -17.26 23.03 -35.48
N VAL A 1133 -16.16 23.12 -34.73
CA VAL A 1133 -15.94 24.19 -33.74
C VAL A 1133 -15.95 25.57 -34.41
N CYS A 1134 -15.15 25.80 -35.45
CA CYS A 1134 -15.10 27.10 -36.13
C CYS A 1134 -16.44 27.52 -36.76
N ARG A 1135 -17.35 26.58 -37.00
CA ARG A 1135 -18.70 26.83 -37.56
C ARG A 1135 -19.80 26.91 -36.50
N GLY A 1136 -19.46 26.88 -35.21
CA GLY A 1136 -20.42 26.92 -34.11
C GLY A 1136 -21.20 25.62 -33.89
N ASN A 1137 -20.78 24.50 -34.49
CA ASN A 1137 -21.45 23.21 -34.40
C ASN A 1137 -20.80 22.31 -33.33
N TYR A 1138 -20.82 22.80 -32.08
CA TYR A 1138 -20.06 22.25 -30.97
C TYR A 1138 -20.53 20.84 -30.56
N THR A 1139 -21.83 20.56 -30.66
CA THR A 1139 -22.39 19.23 -30.37
C THR A 1139 -21.86 18.17 -31.34
N LEU A 1140 -21.62 18.53 -32.61
CA LEU A 1140 -21.08 17.59 -33.59
C LEU A 1140 -19.56 17.44 -33.45
N ALA A 1141 -18.87 18.50 -33.03
CA ALA A 1141 -17.46 18.46 -32.67
C ALA A 1141 -17.21 17.50 -31.49
N GLU A 1142 -17.95 17.69 -30.38
CA GLU A 1142 -17.87 16.86 -29.17
C GLU A 1142 -18.18 15.39 -29.45
N LYS A 1143 -19.30 15.10 -30.14
CA LYS A 1143 -19.64 13.71 -30.53
C LYS A 1143 -18.55 13.04 -31.36
N MET A 1144 -17.94 13.77 -32.30
CA MET A 1144 -16.89 13.21 -33.13
C MET A 1144 -15.59 13.02 -32.33
N TYR A 1145 -15.30 13.89 -31.36
CA TYR A 1145 -14.15 13.79 -30.45
C TYR A 1145 -14.25 12.60 -29.48
N ASP A 1146 -15.39 12.43 -28.80
CA ASP A 1146 -15.62 11.40 -27.77
C ASP A 1146 -15.71 9.95 -28.31
N GLY A 1147 -15.29 9.73 -29.55
CA GLY A 1147 -15.27 8.40 -30.16
C GLY A 1147 -16.65 7.82 -30.44
N SER A 1148 -17.74 8.58 -30.25
CA SER A 1148 -19.11 8.11 -30.55
C SER A 1148 -19.35 7.81 -32.04
N VAL A 1149 -18.36 8.13 -32.90
CA VAL A 1149 -18.27 7.75 -34.31
C VAL A 1149 -17.17 6.69 -34.52
N LYS A 1150 -17.54 5.40 -34.62
CA LYS A 1150 -16.60 4.28 -34.86
C LYS A 1150 -15.67 4.50 -36.07
N GLY A 1151 -14.37 4.26 -35.90
CA GLY A 1151 -13.41 4.08 -36.99
C GLY A 1151 -12.54 5.29 -37.36
N HIS A 1152 -12.59 6.37 -36.59
CA HIS A 1152 -11.79 7.58 -36.84
C HIS A 1152 -10.74 7.74 -35.73
N LYS A 1153 -9.45 7.58 -36.06
CA LYS A 1153 -8.37 8.01 -35.16
C LYS A 1153 -8.24 9.52 -35.29
N ILE A 1154 -8.66 10.24 -34.26
CA ILE A 1154 -8.38 11.66 -34.11
C ILE A 1154 -6.96 11.76 -33.58
N SER A 1155 -6.10 12.50 -34.27
CA SER A 1155 -4.89 12.98 -33.61
C SER A 1155 -5.33 14.05 -32.61
N GLN A 1156 -5.25 13.72 -31.32
CA GLN A 1156 -5.56 14.64 -30.23
C GLN A 1156 -4.60 15.82 -30.24
N ASN A 1157 -3.30 15.58 -30.44
CA ASN A 1157 -2.27 16.63 -30.49
C ASN A 1157 -2.56 17.67 -31.56
N TYR A 1158 -2.79 17.20 -32.79
CA TYR A 1158 -3.08 18.08 -33.92
C TYR A 1158 -4.40 18.83 -33.74
N LEU A 1159 -5.42 18.19 -33.17
CA LEU A 1159 -6.69 18.85 -32.85
C LEU A 1159 -6.51 19.93 -31.76
N ASN A 1160 -5.80 19.62 -30.68
CA ASN A 1160 -5.54 20.54 -29.58
C ASN A 1160 -4.80 21.79 -30.07
N ASN A 1161 -3.83 21.63 -30.96
CA ASN A 1161 -3.11 22.76 -31.56
C ASN A 1161 -4.02 23.60 -32.45
N LEU A 1162 -4.82 22.98 -33.32
CA LEU A 1162 -5.83 23.68 -34.13
C LEU A 1162 -6.81 24.50 -33.25
N LEU A 1163 -7.31 23.91 -32.16
CA LEU A 1163 -8.23 24.56 -31.23
C LEU A 1163 -7.57 25.72 -30.47
N THR A 1164 -6.35 25.53 -29.98
CA THR A 1164 -5.56 26.60 -29.32
C THR A 1164 -5.31 27.78 -30.25
N TYR A 1165 -4.94 27.47 -31.50
CA TYR A 1165 -4.70 28.49 -32.51
C TYR A 1165 -5.98 29.29 -32.82
N HIS A 1166 -7.13 28.61 -32.92
CA HIS A 1166 -8.42 29.28 -33.10
C HIS A 1166 -8.82 30.14 -31.90
N GLU A 1167 -8.61 29.67 -30.68
CA GLU A 1167 -8.82 30.46 -29.46
C GLU A 1167 -7.99 31.76 -29.48
N LYS A 1168 -6.71 31.68 -29.85
CA LYS A 1168 -5.80 32.84 -29.99
C LYS A 1168 -6.32 33.84 -31.02
N ARG A 1169 -6.83 33.37 -32.16
CA ARG A 1169 -7.44 34.22 -33.19
C ARG A 1169 -8.71 34.91 -32.71
N VAL A 1170 -9.57 34.19 -31.99
CA VAL A 1170 -10.81 34.74 -31.43
C VAL A 1170 -10.48 35.80 -30.35
N LYS A 1171 -9.48 35.55 -29.51
CA LYS A 1171 -8.97 36.53 -28.55
C LYS A 1171 -8.40 37.79 -29.23
N THR A 1172 -7.64 37.62 -30.31
CA THR A 1172 -7.11 38.74 -31.11
C THR A 1172 -8.26 39.53 -31.77
N ALA A 1173 -9.24 38.83 -32.33
CA ALA A 1173 -10.42 39.43 -32.93
C ALA A 1173 -11.27 40.21 -31.90
N TYR A 1174 -11.37 39.69 -30.67
CA TYR A 1174 -12.03 40.36 -29.55
C TYR A 1174 -11.28 41.64 -29.14
N GLN A 1175 -9.96 41.57 -29.00
CA GLN A 1175 -9.11 42.73 -28.72
C GLN A 1175 -9.21 43.80 -29.83
N ALA A 1176 -9.40 43.38 -31.08
CA ALA A 1176 -9.63 44.27 -32.22
C ALA A 1176 -11.10 44.76 -32.34
N GLY A 1177 -12.00 44.38 -31.43
CA GLY A 1177 -13.41 44.77 -31.43
C GLY A 1177 -14.26 44.13 -32.54
N THR A 1178 -13.74 43.10 -33.21
CA THR A 1178 -14.43 42.44 -34.35
C THR A 1178 -15.35 41.30 -33.94
N VAL A 1179 -15.20 40.79 -32.71
CA VAL A 1179 -16.12 39.85 -32.06
C VAL A 1179 -16.42 40.30 -30.64
N ASN A 1180 -17.56 39.88 -30.07
CA ASN A 1180 -17.97 40.27 -28.72
C ASN A 1180 -17.40 39.31 -27.65
N GLU A 1181 -17.48 39.74 -26.38
CA GLU A 1181 -16.98 38.97 -25.24
C GLU A 1181 -17.68 37.61 -25.10
N THR A 1182 -18.99 37.57 -25.35
CA THR A 1182 -19.79 36.32 -25.31
C THR A 1182 -19.23 35.26 -26.25
N TYR A 1183 -18.88 35.63 -27.48
CA TYR A 1183 -18.31 34.71 -28.46
C TYR A 1183 -16.91 34.23 -28.05
N LEU A 1184 -16.08 35.09 -27.44
CA LEU A 1184 -14.80 34.69 -26.88
C LEU A 1184 -15.00 33.67 -25.75
N THR A 1185 -15.88 33.95 -24.79
CA THR A 1185 -16.16 33.05 -23.65
C THR A 1185 -16.70 31.70 -24.12
N GLU A 1186 -17.62 31.66 -25.09
CA GLU A 1186 -18.13 30.42 -25.67
C GLU A 1186 -17.00 29.59 -26.30
N VAL A 1187 -16.15 30.21 -27.11
CA VAL A 1187 -15.01 29.52 -27.74
C VAL A 1187 -14.04 28.99 -26.68
N GLN A 1188 -13.74 29.76 -25.64
CA GLN A 1188 -12.83 29.34 -24.56
C GLN A 1188 -13.39 28.14 -23.78
N GLU A 1189 -14.69 28.15 -23.43
CA GLU A 1189 -15.35 27.04 -22.74
C GLU A 1189 -15.36 25.76 -23.59
N ILE A 1190 -15.60 25.88 -24.90
CA ILE A 1190 -15.63 24.71 -25.79
C ILE A 1190 -14.24 24.18 -26.09
N VAL A 1191 -13.25 25.05 -26.28
CA VAL A 1191 -11.85 24.64 -26.43
C VAL A 1191 -11.37 23.95 -25.16
N LYS A 1192 -11.71 24.49 -23.97
CA LYS A 1192 -11.43 23.86 -22.67
C LYS A 1192 -12.12 22.51 -22.50
N LYS A 1193 -13.33 22.33 -23.05
CA LYS A 1193 -14.07 21.06 -22.98
C LYS A 1193 -13.52 19.99 -23.93
N LEU A 1194 -12.98 20.38 -25.08
CA LEU A 1194 -12.45 19.46 -26.11
C LEU A 1194 -10.96 19.10 -25.90
N LYS A 1195 -10.17 19.97 -25.28
CA LYS A 1195 -8.81 19.66 -24.82
C LYS A 1195 -8.85 18.74 -23.62
#